data_AF-A0AAD5VQQ9-F1
#
_entry.id   AF-A0AAD5VQQ9-F1
#
_cell.length_a   1.000
_cell.length_b   1.000
_cell.length_c   1.000
_cell.angle_alpha   90.00
_cell.angle_beta   90.00
_cell.angle_gamma   90.00
#
_symmetry.space_group_name_H-M   'P 1'
#
loop_
_entity.id
_entity.type
_entity.pdbx_description
1 polymer ?
#
loop_
_entity_poly.entity_id
_entity_poly.type
_entity_poly.pdbx_seq_one_letter_code
_entity_poly.pdbx_strand_id
1 'polypeptide(L)'
;MWESKPKVLGIVGPDQLLTTIFCVNVAALPHGNISEDQYSAVGTTSALHSATLSFLKMTEDQLFIIFPLDFGLTHPLDCPSTVFMATQFLQQAISWPTILNSSDPNMNALIHFLSPLALTLGTFSLYKLSRLIWREYVSNPLKGIPGPPSPSWFYGNMRQIREGEIASLHEGWVKEYGTTIKFKVFFGVSRLFTMDLKALNHVMMNSQIYYKPDQAKSFLSRLVGDGVLVTEGSKHREQNPAFGAAQIRELTEIFVEKALELRDVWIADVEKQAQGVKPQARINVMTGLSKMTLDVIGLAGFDYKFNSLSGEKNELNEAFSMVFNSRLPMPFLFVLRTMLGRLGSFLVPLPGDKPRRQARATMERIGKQLLTESRTALEQVEGEKDERFRKRDLLSLLLKANMSADVHQRMSDEDVLAQVPTFLVAGHETTSNATTWALHALSLNPQVQSKLRDELFTIDTENPTMDELNALPYLDAVVRETLRVHAPVPGTARVAIKDDIVPLDTPFVDRNGKVRDSLLIRKGQTITIPILAINRSEQIWGPDAREFKPERWESPPEAASGIPGVWGHMLTFLGGPRACIGFRFSLVEMKVLLFTLIRAFEFEPAVPVHDVGTKSTVVQRPFLISEPKAGVQMPLLMKRYVRVD
;
A
#
# COMPACT_ATOMS: atom_id res chain seq x y z
N MET A 1 -11.09 52.93 -41.56
CA MET A 1 -12.01 53.32 -40.47
C MET A 1 -13.14 52.29 -40.39
N TRP A 2 -12.86 51.07 -39.94
CA TRP A 2 -13.88 50.08 -39.57
C TRP A 2 -13.33 49.33 -38.36
N GLU A 3 -13.84 49.67 -37.17
CA GLU A 3 -13.64 48.91 -35.94
C GLU A 3 -14.42 47.59 -36.04
N SER A 4 -13.77 46.46 -35.73
CA SER A 4 -14.49 45.25 -35.33
C SER A 4 -13.86 44.70 -34.05
N LYS A 5 -14.48 45.05 -32.91
CA LYS A 5 -14.16 44.50 -31.59
C LYS A 5 -14.53 43.01 -31.55
N PRO A 6 -13.73 42.13 -30.92
CA PRO A 6 -14.18 40.77 -30.63
C PRO A 6 -15.34 40.81 -29.61
N LYS A 7 -16.48 40.17 -29.96
CA LYS A 7 -17.60 39.96 -29.04
C LYS A 7 -17.29 38.78 -28.13
N VAL A 8 -17.30 39.01 -26.82
CA VAL A 8 -17.44 37.96 -25.80
C VAL A 8 -18.93 37.67 -25.66
N LEU A 9 -19.36 36.46 -26.04
CA LEU A 9 -20.74 36.01 -25.83
C LEU A 9 -20.88 35.43 -24.41
N GLY A 10 -21.57 36.19 -23.55
CA GLY A 10 -22.52 35.77 -22.52
C GLY A 10 -22.18 34.64 -21.54
N ILE A 11 -22.21 35.00 -20.25
CA ILE A 11 -22.33 34.11 -19.08
C ILE A 11 -23.79 33.58 -19.00
N VAL A 12 -23.97 32.27 -18.81
CA VAL A 12 -25.25 31.66 -18.37
C VAL A 12 -25.02 30.94 -17.04
N GLY A 13 -25.97 31.08 -16.12
CA GLY A 13 -25.89 30.73 -14.69
C GLY A 13 -25.94 29.23 -14.33
N PRO A 14 -26.36 28.91 -13.09
CA PRO A 14 -25.57 28.15 -12.15
C PRO A 14 -25.89 26.64 -12.23
N ASP A 15 -25.03 25.91 -12.92
CA ASP A 15 -24.64 24.52 -12.66
C ASP A 15 -23.90 24.03 -13.92
N GLN A 16 -22.73 23.41 -13.73
CA GLN A 16 -21.86 22.75 -14.74
C GLN A 16 -20.73 23.58 -15.41
N LEU A 17 -19.53 22.99 -15.33
CA LEU A 17 -18.31 23.12 -16.16
C LEU A 17 -18.00 24.48 -16.83
N LEU A 18 -17.02 25.20 -16.26
CA LEU A 18 -16.29 26.28 -16.93
C LEU A 18 -15.56 25.75 -18.18
N THR A 19 -16.09 26.05 -19.36
CA THR A 19 -15.45 25.73 -20.66
C THR A 19 -15.00 27.04 -21.31
N THR A 20 -13.70 27.20 -21.56
CA THR A 20 -13.14 28.34 -22.30
C THR A 20 -12.94 27.94 -23.76
N ILE A 21 -13.54 28.67 -24.70
CA ILE A 21 -13.43 28.43 -26.16
C ILE A 21 -12.48 29.48 -26.76
N PHE A 22 -11.47 29.06 -27.52
CA PHE A 22 -10.60 29.94 -28.31
C PHE A 22 -10.96 29.85 -29.81
N CYS A 23 -11.12 30.99 -30.49
CA CYS A 23 -11.20 31.09 -31.95
C CYS A 23 -9.88 31.62 -32.51
N VAL A 24 -9.31 30.97 -33.52
CA VAL A 24 -8.18 31.48 -34.31
C VAL A 24 -8.61 31.57 -35.77
N ASN A 25 -8.54 32.76 -36.37
CA ASN A 25 -8.76 32.96 -37.80
C ASN A 25 -7.48 32.57 -38.56
N VAL A 26 -7.58 31.64 -39.51
CA VAL A 26 -6.50 31.30 -40.45
C VAL A 26 -6.83 31.95 -41.79
N ALA A 27 -5.98 32.85 -42.27
CA ALA A 27 -6.12 33.48 -43.57
C ALA A 27 -5.61 32.56 -44.70
N ALA A 28 -6.26 32.67 -45.86
CA ALA A 28 -6.29 31.71 -46.97
C ALA A 28 -4.99 31.42 -47.73
N LEU A 29 -4.87 30.20 -48.26
CA LEU A 29 -4.04 29.82 -49.41
C LEU A 29 -4.96 29.56 -50.64
N PRO A 30 -4.47 29.77 -51.88
CA PRO A 30 -5.34 29.98 -53.04
C PRO A 30 -5.94 28.70 -53.64
N HIS A 31 -7.13 28.89 -54.20
CA HIS A 31 -8.10 27.93 -54.72
C HIS A 31 -7.61 26.78 -55.61
N GLY A 32 -8.19 25.60 -55.38
CA GLY A 32 -8.33 24.51 -56.34
C GLY A 32 -9.63 23.75 -56.10
N ASN A 33 -10.57 23.85 -57.06
CA ASN A 33 -11.94 23.32 -57.07
C ASN A 33 -12.06 21.82 -56.74
N ILE A 34 -12.97 21.43 -55.83
CA ILE A 34 -13.71 20.14 -55.89
C ILE A 34 -15.14 20.35 -55.32
N SER A 35 -16.11 19.73 -55.98
CA SER A 35 -17.58 19.95 -55.98
C SER A 35 -18.37 19.41 -54.77
N GLU A 36 -19.51 20.06 -54.52
CA GLU A 36 -20.64 19.61 -53.69
C GLU A 36 -21.19 18.25 -54.16
N ASP A 37 -21.04 17.23 -53.34
CA ASP A 37 -22.00 16.12 -53.21
C ASP A 37 -21.55 15.23 -52.05
N GLN A 38 -22.13 15.44 -50.86
CA GLN A 38 -22.44 14.41 -49.84
C GLN A 38 -22.91 15.05 -48.53
N TYR A 39 -24.20 15.36 -48.46
CA TYR A 39 -24.95 15.44 -47.21
C TYR A 39 -25.89 14.23 -47.14
N SER A 40 -25.65 13.27 -46.24
CA SER A 40 -26.74 12.51 -45.60
C SER A 40 -26.29 11.74 -44.35
N ALA A 41 -27.25 11.61 -43.42
CA ALA A 41 -27.33 10.70 -42.26
C ALA A 41 -26.73 11.16 -40.91
N VAL A 42 -27.55 11.93 -40.17
CA VAL A 42 -27.57 11.92 -38.70
C VAL A 42 -28.52 10.79 -38.25
N GLY A 43 -27.99 9.83 -37.50
CA GLY A 43 -28.75 8.80 -36.78
C GLY A 43 -28.30 8.72 -35.32
N THR A 44 -29.21 8.93 -34.38
CA THR A 44 -29.01 8.84 -32.94
C THR A 44 -28.97 7.39 -32.44
N THR A 45 -27.98 7.02 -31.62
CA THR A 45 -28.13 6.04 -30.54
C THR A 45 -27.13 6.28 -29.40
N SER A 46 -27.61 6.03 -28.19
CA SER A 46 -27.03 6.27 -26.88
C SER A 46 -25.88 5.33 -26.50
N ALA A 47 -24.85 5.88 -25.84
CA ALA A 47 -24.03 5.33 -24.74
C ALA A 47 -22.57 5.81 -24.88
N LEU A 48 -21.99 6.45 -23.85
CA LEU A 48 -20.63 6.13 -23.35
C LEU A 48 -20.18 7.04 -22.19
N HIS A 49 -19.59 6.35 -21.22
CA HIS A 49 -18.89 6.82 -20.05
C HIS A 49 -17.70 7.74 -20.38
N SER A 50 -17.41 8.64 -19.42
CA SER A 50 -16.24 9.51 -19.26
C SER A 50 -14.94 9.04 -19.94
N ALA A 51 -14.81 9.34 -21.23
CA ALA A 51 -13.55 9.52 -21.91
C ALA A 51 -13.41 11.01 -22.24
N THR A 52 -12.24 11.59 -22.00
CA THR A 52 -11.84 12.89 -22.55
C THR A 52 -11.93 12.83 -24.09
N LEU A 53 -13.09 13.14 -24.62
CA LEU A 53 -13.35 13.33 -26.04
C LEU A 53 -12.97 14.78 -26.37
N SER A 54 -11.83 14.93 -27.04
CA SER A 54 -11.56 16.15 -27.81
C SER A 54 -12.56 16.19 -28.96
N PHE A 55 -13.56 17.08 -28.93
CA PHE A 55 -14.43 17.29 -30.07
C PHE A 55 -13.71 18.19 -31.09
N LEU A 56 -13.41 17.62 -32.26
CA LEU A 56 -13.03 18.37 -33.45
C LEU A 56 -14.30 18.61 -34.27
N LYS A 57 -14.76 19.86 -34.30
CA LYS A 57 -15.81 20.28 -35.24
C LYS A 57 -15.13 21.11 -36.32
N MET A 58 -15.08 20.57 -37.54
CA MET A 58 -14.68 21.31 -38.74
C MET A 58 -15.93 21.88 -39.39
N THR A 59 -15.97 23.20 -39.53
CA THR A 59 -16.74 23.90 -40.56
C THR A 59 -15.73 24.63 -41.44
N GLU A 60 -16.09 24.90 -42.70
CA GLU A 60 -15.16 25.22 -43.81
C GLU A 60 -14.06 26.25 -43.53
N ASP A 61 -14.19 27.11 -42.50
CA ASP A 61 -13.19 28.12 -42.17
C ASP A 61 -12.72 28.19 -40.69
N GLN A 62 -13.07 27.26 -39.77
CA GLN A 62 -12.60 27.32 -38.36
C GLN A 62 -12.34 25.96 -37.68
N LEU A 63 -11.25 25.88 -36.91
CA LEU A 63 -10.86 24.75 -36.05
C LEU A 63 -11.11 25.09 -34.57
N PHE A 64 -11.96 24.31 -33.91
CA PHE A 64 -12.22 24.45 -32.46
C PHE A 64 -11.49 23.34 -31.67
N ILE A 65 -10.64 23.72 -30.72
CA ILE A 65 -9.99 22.79 -29.76
C ILE A 65 -10.43 23.18 -28.35
N ILE A 66 -11.15 22.28 -27.67
CA ILE A 66 -11.66 22.48 -26.30
C ILE A 66 -10.84 21.62 -25.34
N PHE A 67 -10.20 22.24 -24.35
CA PHE A 67 -9.53 21.54 -23.23
C PHE A 67 -10.36 21.71 -21.95
N PRO A 68 -10.83 20.62 -21.31
CA PRO A 68 -11.40 20.71 -19.98
C PRO A 68 -10.26 20.73 -18.94
N LEU A 69 -10.06 21.87 -18.28
CA LEU A 69 -9.20 21.99 -17.08
C LEU A 69 -10.10 22.09 -15.85
N ASP A 70 -10.17 21.02 -15.07
CA ASP A 70 -10.89 20.98 -13.80
C ASP A 70 -10.03 21.66 -12.70
N PHE A 71 -10.43 22.84 -12.25
CA PHE A 71 -9.66 23.66 -11.30
C PHE A 71 -9.98 23.37 -9.82
N GLY A 72 -10.97 22.54 -9.49
CA GLY A 72 -11.21 22.07 -8.11
C GLY A 72 -11.20 23.17 -7.03
N LEU A 73 -11.81 24.33 -7.29
CA LEU A 73 -11.94 25.45 -6.34
C LEU A 73 -13.25 25.28 -5.56
N THR A 74 -13.17 24.98 -4.26
CA THR A 74 -14.37 24.74 -3.41
C THR A 74 -14.46 25.68 -2.19
N HIS A 75 -13.71 26.78 -2.16
CA HIS A 75 -13.87 27.81 -1.10
C HIS A 75 -13.98 29.25 -1.63
N PRO A 76 -14.69 30.16 -0.93
CA PRO A 76 -14.98 31.52 -1.39
C PRO A 76 -13.77 32.47 -1.40
N LEU A 77 -12.58 32.00 -1.02
CA LEU A 77 -11.33 32.78 -1.01
C LEU A 77 -10.44 32.50 -2.23
N ASP A 78 -10.88 31.65 -3.16
CA ASP A 78 -10.20 31.44 -4.43
C ASP A 78 -10.51 32.62 -5.36
N CYS A 79 -9.64 33.63 -5.29
CA CYS A 79 -9.79 34.92 -5.93
C CYS A 79 -9.97 34.80 -7.47
N PRO A 80 -11.05 35.33 -8.07
CA PRO A 80 -11.26 35.36 -9.53
C PRO A 80 -10.15 36.08 -10.31
N SER A 81 -9.34 36.88 -9.59
CA SER A 81 -8.21 37.63 -10.13
C SER A 81 -7.06 36.76 -10.65
N THR A 82 -6.91 35.51 -10.18
CA THR A 82 -5.77 34.66 -10.60
C THR A 82 -5.97 34.07 -12.00
N VAL A 83 -7.21 33.66 -12.31
CA VAL A 83 -7.59 33.18 -13.65
C VAL A 83 -7.63 34.35 -14.64
N PHE A 84 -8.14 35.51 -14.20
CA PHE A 84 -8.19 36.74 -15.01
C PHE A 84 -6.80 37.31 -15.29
N MET A 85 -5.87 37.25 -14.32
CA MET A 85 -4.47 37.61 -14.54
C MET A 85 -3.79 36.64 -15.49
N ALA A 86 -4.00 35.32 -15.36
CA ALA A 86 -3.38 34.35 -16.25
C ALA A 86 -3.82 34.52 -17.72
N THR A 87 -5.10 34.84 -17.98
CA THR A 87 -5.61 35.13 -19.32
C THR A 87 -5.13 36.48 -19.87
N GLN A 88 -5.08 37.54 -19.05
CA GLN A 88 -4.47 38.81 -19.47
C GLN A 88 -2.96 38.70 -19.73
N PHE A 89 -2.25 37.90 -18.93
CA PHE A 89 -0.81 37.68 -19.10
C PHE A 89 -0.50 36.87 -20.36
N LEU A 90 -1.34 35.88 -20.70
CA LEU A 90 -1.26 35.16 -21.97
C LEU A 90 -1.52 36.08 -23.17
N GLN A 91 -2.50 36.99 -23.08
CA GLN A 91 -2.74 38.01 -24.12
C GLN A 91 -1.58 39.00 -24.29
N GLN A 92 -0.91 39.39 -23.20
CA GLN A 92 0.26 40.28 -23.26
C GLN A 92 1.56 39.55 -23.63
N ALA A 93 1.69 38.25 -23.34
CA ALA A 93 2.84 37.45 -23.75
C ALA A 93 2.88 37.22 -25.27
N ILE A 94 1.72 37.23 -25.95
CA ILE A 94 1.61 37.13 -27.41
C ILE A 94 2.10 38.43 -28.09
N SER A 95 2.19 39.56 -27.39
CA SER A 95 2.61 40.86 -27.95
C SER A 95 4.06 41.27 -27.65
N TRP A 96 4.88 40.40 -27.03
CA TRP A 96 6.29 40.68 -26.81
C TRP A 96 7.10 40.52 -28.12
N PRO A 97 7.97 41.47 -28.50
CA PRO A 97 8.87 41.29 -29.63
C PRO A 97 9.84 40.15 -29.32
N THR A 98 9.77 39.05 -30.07
CA THR A 98 10.63 37.88 -29.92
C THR A 98 12.09 38.25 -30.21
N ILE A 99 12.94 38.19 -29.19
CA ILE A 99 14.42 38.36 -29.27
C ILE A 99 15.09 37.21 -30.06
N LEU A 100 14.33 36.17 -30.42
CA LEU A 100 14.79 35.00 -31.14
C LEU A 100 14.07 34.89 -32.49
N ASN A 101 14.42 35.76 -33.44
CA ASN A 101 14.01 35.58 -34.83
C ASN A 101 15.05 34.71 -35.54
N SER A 102 14.65 33.51 -35.93
CA SER A 102 15.44 32.69 -36.85
C SER A 102 15.09 33.06 -38.29
N SER A 103 16.02 32.86 -39.22
CA SER A 103 15.75 33.02 -40.66
C SER A 103 14.82 31.95 -41.23
N ASP A 104 14.54 30.87 -40.49
CA ASP A 104 13.62 29.80 -40.88
C ASP A 104 12.19 30.08 -40.33
N PRO A 105 11.18 30.25 -41.21
CA PRO A 105 9.81 30.50 -40.81
C PRO A 105 9.17 29.35 -40.01
N ASN A 106 9.58 28.10 -40.23
CA ASN A 106 9.10 26.96 -39.43
C ASN A 106 9.60 27.03 -37.99
N MET A 107 10.83 27.50 -37.81
CA MET A 107 11.43 27.71 -36.49
C MET A 107 10.77 28.86 -35.73
N ASN A 108 10.38 29.94 -36.42
CA ASN A 108 9.64 31.04 -35.79
C ASN A 108 8.25 30.59 -35.35
N ALA A 109 7.53 29.82 -36.17
CA ALA A 109 6.25 29.23 -35.78
C ALA A 109 6.38 28.33 -34.54
N LEU A 110 7.45 27.52 -34.47
CA LEU A 110 7.74 26.68 -33.31
C LEU A 110 8.05 27.51 -32.05
N ILE A 111 8.83 28.59 -32.16
CA ILE A 111 9.15 29.50 -31.06
C ILE A 111 7.89 30.21 -30.54
N HIS A 112 7.01 30.67 -31.44
CA HIS A 112 5.74 31.29 -31.06
C HIS A 112 4.78 30.31 -30.37
N PHE A 113 4.86 29.00 -30.67
CA PHE A 113 4.06 27.98 -29.99
C PHE A 113 4.66 27.54 -28.65
N LEU A 114 5.99 27.36 -28.58
CA LEU A 114 6.66 26.83 -27.38
C LEU A 114 6.86 27.88 -26.29
N SER A 115 7.01 29.17 -26.64
CA SER A 115 7.29 30.22 -25.65
C SER A 115 6.14 30.50 -24.67
N PRO A 116 4.85 30.57 -25.07
CA PRO A 116 3.75 30.72 -24.11
C PRO A 116 3.57 29.48 -23.24
N LEU A 117 3.79 28.28 -23.81
CA LEU A 117 3.74 27.02 -23.06
C LEU A 117 4.84 26.97 -22.00
N ALA A 118 6.08 27.31 -22.37
CA ALA A 118 7.20 27.37 -21.44
C ALA A 118 6.98 28.41 -20.33
N LEU A 119 6.44 29.60 -20.66
CA LEU A 119 6.11 30.63 -19.68
C LEU A 119 4.99 30.17 -18.73
N THR A 120 3.96 29.52 -19.25
CA THR A 120 2.84 28.99 -18.44
C THR A 120 3.32 27.89 -17.50
N LEU A 121 4.14 26.95 -17.99
CA LEU A 121 4.73 25.91 -17.15
C LEU A 121 5.71 26.47 -16.12
N GLY A 122 6.50 27.48 -16.49
CA GLY A 122 7.44 28.17 -15.61
C GLY A 122 6.72 28.92 -14.48
N THR A 123 5.71 29.72 -14.80
CA THR A 123 4.91 30.47 -13.81
C THR A 123 4.13 29.53 -12.89
N PHE A 124 3.52 28.46 -13.43
CA PHE A 124 2.86 27.44 -12.62
C PHE A 124 3.84 26.73 -11.67
N SER A 125 5.05 26.41 -12.14
CA SER A 125 6.10 25.79 -11.32
C SER A 125 6.58 26.73 -10.22
N LEU A 126 6.77 28.02 -10.53
CA LEU A 126 7.11 29.06 -9.56
C LEU A 126 6.02 29.22 -8.49
N TYR A 127 4.74 29.24 -8.89
CA TYR A 127 3.60 29.28 -7.97
C TYR A 127 3.55 28.05 -7.06
N LYS A 128 3.74 26.84 -7.61
CA LYS A 128 3.79 25.61 -6.82
C LYS A 128 4.96 25.60 -5.83
N LEU A 129 6.14 26.06 -6.28
CA LEU A 129 7.34 26.14 -5.44
C LEU A 129 7.18 27.19 -4.34
N SER A 130 6.68 28.39 -4.65
CA SER A 130 6.45 29.45 -3.67
C SER A 130 5.41 29.03 -2.63
N ARG A 131 4.34 28.36 -3.06
CA ARG A 131 3.33 27.78 -2.16
C ARG A 131 3.93 26.69 -1.26
N LEU A 132 4.79 25.83 -1.79
CA LEU A 132 5.47 24.79 -1.01
C LEU A 132 6.42 25.41 0.03
N ILE A 133 7.20 26.41 -0.38
CA ILE A 133 8.11 27.15 0.52
C ILE A 133 7.32 27.87 1.60
N TRP A 134 6.26 28.60 1.25
CA TRP A 134 5.39 29.28 2.22
C TRP A 134 4.79 28.28 3.21
N ARG A 135 4.26 27.16 2.69
CA ARG A 135 3.64 26.14 3.53
C ARG A 135 4.62 25.51 4.52
N GLU A 136 5.83 25.18 4.09
CA GLU A 136 6.82 24.53 4.96
C GLU A 136 7.56 25.50 5.88
N TYR A 137 7.95 26.67 5.37
CA TYR A 137 8.83 27.61 6.07
C TYR A 137 8.12 28.79 6.71
N VAL A 138 6.85 29.07 6.40
CA VAL A 138 6.08 30.17 7.01
C VAL A 138 4.91 29.62 7.83
N SER A 139 4.06 28.79 7.24
CA SER A 139 2.77 28.45 7.83
C SER A 139 2.71 27.07 8.51
N ASN A 140 3.81 26.31 8.54
CA ASN A 140 3.83 24.97 9.11
C ASN A 140 3.71 24.98 10.67
N PRO A 141 2.64 24.42 11.26
CA PRO A 141 2.48 24.33 12.71
C PRO A 141 3.51 23.40 13.39
N LEU A 142 4.14 22.49 12.63
CA LEU A 142 5.12 21.53 13.15
C LEU A 142 6.51 22.15 13.38
N LYS A 143 6.72 23.42 13.02
CA LYS A 143 8.03 24.10 13.16
C LYS A 143 8.61 23.99 14.58
N GLY A 144 7.76 24.17 15.59
CA GLY A 144 8.14 24.08 17.00
C GLY A 144 8.46 22.66 17.46
N ILE A 145 8.09 21.61 16.73
CA ILE A 145 8.30 20.23 17.18
C ILE A 145 9.81 19.87 17.08
N PRO A 146 10.40 19.26 18.14
CA PRO A 146 11.78 18.78 18.13
C PRO A 146 12.01 17.70 17.06
N GLY A 147 13.26 17.44 16.71
CA GLY A 147 13.59 16.38 15.75
C GLY A 147 14.88 16.58 14.99
N PRO A 148 15.31 15.52 14.26
CA PRO A 148 16.64 15.43 13.69
C PRO A 148 16.89 16.52 12.64
N PRO A 149 18.14 16.99 12.52
CA PRO A 149 18.52 17.85 11.41
C PRO A 149 18.35 17.12 10.07
N SER A 150 18.06 17.88 9.03
CA SER A 150 17.89 17.35 7.67
C SER A 150 19.24 17.34 6.96
N PRO A 151 19.83 16.17 6.63
CA PRO A 151 21.15 16.12 6.01
C PRO A 151 21.16 16.62 4.55
N SER A 152 19.99 16.66 3.90
CA SER A 152 19.83 17.16 2.53
C SER A 152 18.47 17.83 2.38
N TRP A 153 18.38 18.90 1.58
CA TRP A 153 17.08 19.46 1.20
C TRP A 153 16.30 18.52 0.26
N PHE A 154 17.00 17.88 -0.68
CA PHE A 154 16.35 17.02 -1.68
C PHE A 154 15.87 15.70 -1.06
N TYR A 155 16.72 15.02 -0.28
CA TYR A 155 16.39 13.72 0.31
C TYR A 155 15.77 13.79 1.72
N GLY A 156 15.88 14.93 2.41
CA GLY A 156 15.51 15.00 3.83
C GLY A 156 16.27 13.94 4.63
N ASN A 157 15.55 13.25 5.52
CA ASN A 157 16.00 12.09 6.29
C ASN A 157 15.70 10.75 5.59
N MET A 158 15.15 10.74 4.37
CA MET A 158 14.76 9.49 3.68
C MET A 158 15.95 8.56 3.41
N ARG A 159 17.14 9.11 3.21
CA ARG A 159 18.36 8.31 3.02
C ARG A 159 18.70 7.52 4.29
N GLN A 160 18.65 8.16 5.46
CA GLN A 160 18.86 7.52 6.76
C GLN A 160 17.80 6.45 7.03
N ILE A 161 16.53 6.74 6.75
CA ILE A 161 15.41 5.78 6.93
C ILE A 161 15.57 4.54 6.04
N ARG A 162 16.17 4.69 4.85
CA ARG A 162 16.39 3.58 3.91
C ARG A 162 17.62 2.75 4.23
N GLU A 163 18.71 3.42 4.63
CA GLU A 163 20.01 2.78 4.86
C GLU A 163 20.16 2.21 6.28
N GLY A 164 19.46 2.79 7.26
CA GLY A 164 19.42 2.28 8.62
C GLY A 164 18.32 1.25 8.85
N GLU A 165 18.49 0.43 9.90
CA GLU A 165 17.39 -0.37 10.42
C GLU A 165 16.34 0.58 11.04
N ILE A 166 15.11 0.56 10.50
CA ILE A 166 14.04 1.52 10.84
C ILE A 166 13.80 1.62 12.35
N ALA A 167 13.82 0.48 13.06
CA ALA A 167 13.64 0.45 14.52
C ALA A 167 14.75 1.25 15.22
N SER A 168 16.01 0.91 14.98
CA SER A 168 17.17 1.56 15.60
C SER A 168 17.20 3.08 15.34
N LEU A 169 16.82 3.52 14.14
CA LEU A 169 16.80 4.93 13.78
C LEU A 169 15.72 5.69 14.56
N HIS A 170 14.49 5.16 14.59
CA HIS A 170 13.39 5.79 15.32
C HIS A 170 13.67 5.80 16.83
N GLU A 171 14.22 4.72 17.38
CA GLU A 171 14.61 4.65 18.80
C GLU A 171 15.66 5.71 19.16
N GLY A 172 16.70 5.86 18.34
CA GLY A 172 17.69 6.91 18.52
C GLY A 172 17.07 8.31 18.50
N TRP A 173 16.16 8.56 17.55
CA TRP A 173 15.43 9.84 17.50
C TRP A 173 14.53 10.05 18.72
N VAL A 174 13.85 9.01 19.20
CA VAL A 174 12.98 9.11 20.38
C VAL A 174 13.78 9.39 21.65
N LYS A 175 14.95 8.76 21.79
CA LYS A 175 15.85 9.00 22.92
C LYS A 175 16.39 10.44 22.94
N GLU A 176 16.67 11.01 21.76
CA GLU A 176 17.24 12.36 21.65
C GLU A 176 16.19 13.48 21.65
N TYR A 177 15.05 13.28 20.99
CA TYR A 177 14.05 14.32 20.72
C TYR A 177 12.69 14.10 21.40
N GLY A 178 12.50 12.98 22.09
CA GLY A 178 11.23 12.59 22.72
C GLY A 178 10.29 11.85 21.77
N THR A 179 9.08 11.54 22.24
CA THR A 179 8.11 10.69 21.55
C THR A 179 7.36 11.37 20.40
N THR A 180 7.41 12.70 20.30
CA THR A 180 6.76 13.49 19.23
C THR A 180 7.79 14.30 18.46
N ILE A 181 8.02 13.92 17.21
CA ILE A 181 9.18 14.33 16.41
C ILE A 181 8.75 14.85 15.04
N LYS A 182 9.40 15.91 14.58
CA LYS A 182 9.35 16.35 13.17
C LYS A 182 10.63 15.95 12.46
N PHE A 183 10.50 15.27 11.33
CA PHE A 183 11.60 15.02 10.39
C PHE A 183 11.25 15.49 8.98
N LYS A 184 12.25 15.62 8.10
CA LYS A 184 12.03 16.06 6.72
C LYS A 184 12.09 14.87 5.76
N VAL A 185 11.28 14.89 4.72
CA VAL A 185 11.34 13.95 3.59
C VAL A 185 11.76 14.68 2.32
N PHE A 186 11.48 14.09 1.15
CA PHE A 186 11.83 14.68 -0.13
C PHE A 186 11.39 16.14 -0.26
N PHE A 187 12.25 16.98 -0.84
CA PHE A 187 12.02 18.42 -1.06
C PHE A 187 11.76 19.22 0.23
N GLY A 188 12.30 18.76 1.35
CA GLY A 188 12.21 19.45 2.64
C GLY A 188 10.82 19.45 3.27
N VAL A 189 9.87 18.64 2.75
CA VAL A 189 8.52 18.51 3.30
C VAL A 189 8.59 17.89 4.70
N SER A 190 7.89 18.50 5.66
CA SER A 190 7.88 18.02 7.04
C SER A 190 6.89 16.87 7.24
N ARG A 191 7.29 15.86 8.01
CA ARG A 191 6.40 14.82 8.53
C ARG A 191 6.43 14.79 10.04
N LEU A 192 5.28 14.49 10.62
CA LEU A 192 5.12 14.23 12.04
C LEU A 192 5.34 12.73 12.30
N PHE A 193 6.10 12.41 13.33
CA PHE A 193 6.21 11.11 13.95
C PHE A 193 5.73 11.27 15.39
N THR A 194 4.85 10.39 15.87
CA THR A 194 4.44 10.41 17.28
C THR A 194 4.25 8.99 17.79
N MET A 195 4.66 8.78 19.04
CA MET A 195 4.40 7.56 19.82
C MET A 195 3.31 7.77 20.88
N ASP A 196 2.66 8.94 20.91
CA ASP A 196 1.58 9.21 21.84
C ASP A 196 0.33 8.38 21.48
N LEU A 197 -0.07 7.50 22.39
CA LEU A 197 -1.11 6.50 22.12
C LEU A 197 -2.49 7.13 21.90
N LYS A 198 -2.77 8.26 22.56
CA LYS A 198 -4.04 9.00 22.39
C LYS A 198 -4.08 9.71 21.04
N ALA A 199 -2.97 10.32 20.61
CA ALA A 199 -2.87 10.90 19.28
C ALA A 199 -2.99 9.83 18.18
N LEU A 200 -2.33 8.69 18.34
CA LEU A 200 -2.42 7.58 17.39
C LEU A 200 -3.84 7.00 17.33
N ASN A 201 -4.51 6.83 18.48
CA ASN A 201 -5.90 6.41 18.53
C ASN A 201 -6.82 7.41 17.79
N HIS A 202 -6.67 8.71 18.05
CA HIS A 202 -7.41 9.76 17.36
C HIS A 202 -7.24 9.68 15.84
N VAL A 203 -6.00 9.57 15.35
CA VAL A 203 -5.70 9.48 13.92
C VAL A 203 -6.31 8.23 13.28
N MET A 204 -6.25 7.09 13.96
CA MET A 204 -6.79 5.82 13.44
C MET A 204 -8.31 5.74 13.46
N MET A 205 -8.96 6.29 14.50
CA MET A 205 -10.42 6.32 14.61
C MET A 205 -11.05 7.33 13.64
N ASN A 206 -10.37 8.44 13.35
CA ASN A 206 -10.85 9.47 12.43
C ASN A 206 -10.44 9.20 10.98
N SER A 207 -10.76 8.01 10.46
CA SER A 207 -10.38 7.59 9.10
C SER A 207 -10.97 8.44 7.97
N GLN A 208 -12.01 9.24 8.26
CA GLN A 208 -12.61 10.20 7.31
C GLN A 208 -11.76 11.48 7.16
N ILE A 209 -10.82 11.71 8.09
CA ILE A 209 -9.92 12.87 8.13
C ILE A 209 -8.52 12.48 7.66
N TYR A 210 -8.12 11.25 7.97
CA TYR A 210 -6.76 10.76 7.82
C TYR A 210 -6.68 9.66 6.75
N TYR A 211 -6.26 10.03 5.54
CA TYR A 211 -6.16 9.12 4.40
C TYR A 211 -4.73 8.63 4.19
N LYS A 212 -4.49 7.58 3.40
CA LYS A 212 -3.12 7.28 2.95
C LYS A 212 -2.57 8.40 2.05
N PRO A 213 -1.28 8.79 2.20
CA PRO A 213 -0.63 9.75 1.30
C PRO A 213 -0.72 9.32 -0.17
N ASP A 214 -0.86 10.26 -1.10
CA ASP A 214 -1.03 9.97 -2.54
C ASP A 214 0.13 9.17 -3.13
N GLN A 215 1.37 9.38 -2.64
CA GLN A 215 2.51 8.58 -3.09
C GLN A 215 2.36 7.11 -2.70
N ALA A 216 1.86 6.84 -1.50
CA ALA A 216 1.60 5.48 -1.02
C ALA A 216 0.42 4.85 -1.78
N LYS A 217 -0.68 5.60 -2.01
CA LYS A 217 -1.80 5.12 -2.82
C LYS A 217 -1.39 4.80 -4.26
N SER A 218 -0.63 5.68 -4.90
CA SER A 218 -0.16 5.45 -6.28
C SER A 218 0.78 4.25 -6.37
N PHE A 219 1.63 4.06 -5.36
CA PHE A 219 2.50 2.88 -5.28
C PHE A 219 1.69 1.59 -5.10
N LEU A 220 0.76 1.56 -4.14
CA LEU A 220 -0.06 0.38 -3.86
C LEU A 220 -1.05 0.06 -4.99
N SER A 221 -1.68 1.07 -5.61
CA SER A 221 -2.57 0.88 -6.78
C SER A 221 -1.86 0.26 -7.99
N ARG A 222 -0.56 0.56 -8.16
CA ARG A 222 0.27 -0.09 -9.19
C ARG A 222 0.63 -1.53 -8.84
N LEU A 223 0.66 -1.86 -7.55
CA LEU A 223 1.03 -3.17 -7.02
C LEU A 223 -0.16 -4.13 -6.99
N VAL A 224 -1.29 -3.68 -6.43
CA VAL A 224 -2.46 -4.53 -6.13
C VAL A 224 -3.78 -3.99 -6.71
N GLY A 225 -3.76 -2.95 -7.52
CA GLY A 225 -5.00 -2.32 -8.02
C GLY A 225 -5.74 -1.51 -6.94
N ASP A 226 -6.95 -1.06 -7.27
CA ASP A 226 -7.76 -0.17 -6.42
C ASP A 226 -8.73 -0.96 -5.51
N GLY A 227 -8.19 -1.96 -4.80
CA GLY A 227 -8.93 -2.73 -3.80
C GLY A 227 -8.96 -2.07 -2.40
N VAL A 228 -9.43 -2.81 -1.40
CA VAL A 228 -9.68 -2.31 -0.02
C VAL A 228 -8.42 -1.74 0.64
N LEU A 229 -7.23 -2.21 0.25
CA LEU A 229 -5.96 -1.67 0.74
C LEU A 229 -5.72 -0.22 0.29
N VAL A 230 -6.22 0.17 -0.88
CA VAL A 230 -5.93 1.45 -1.53
C VAL A 230 -7.06 2.46 -1.38
N THR A 231 -8.31 2.01 -1.49
CA THR A 231 -9.49 2.88 -1.41
C THR A 231 -9.61 3.54 -0.04
N GLU A 232 -10.27 4.70 0.02
CA GLU A 232 -10.47 5.52 1.22
C GLU A 232 -11.92 6.02 1.29
N GLY A 233 -12.36 6.55 2.43
CA GLY A 233 -13.70 7.14 2.59
C GLY A 233 -14.83 6.12 2.52
N SER A 234 -15.93 6.47 1.85
CA SER A 234 -17.11 5.60 1.67
C SER A 234 -16.78 4.33 0.89
N LYS A 235 -16.04 4.46 -0.21
CA LYS A 235 -15.65 3.32 -1.06
C LYS A 235 -14.89 2.24 -0.28
N HIS A 236 -14.02 2.62 0.67
CA HIS A 236 -13.38 1.64 1.54
C HIS A 236 -14.38 0.89 2.43
N ARG A 237 -15.38 1.61 2.96
CA ARG A 237 -16.39 1.03 3.86
C ARG A 237 -17.25 0.00 3.12
N GLU A 238 -17.64 0.31 1.88
CA GLU A 238 -18.39 -0.57 0.99
C GLU A 238 -17.58 -1.81 0.60
N GLN A 239 -16.26 -1.67 0.41
CA GLN A 239 -15.35 -2.76 0.03
C GLN A 239 -14.81 -3.60 1.20
N ASN A 240 -15.29 -3.40 2.43
CA ASN A 240 -14.78 -4.08 3.62
C ASN A 240 -15.68 -5.29 3.96
N PRO A 241 -15.44 -6.49 3.41
CA PRO A 241 -16.21 -7.67 3.77
C PRO A 241 -15.97 -8.06 5.23
N ALA A 242 -17.00 -8.53 5.92
CA ALA A 242 -16.81 -9.04 7.27
C ALA A 242 -16.12 -10.42 7.23
N PHE A 243 -14.84 -10.49 7.62
CA PHE A 243 -14.18 -11.75 7.98
C PHE A 243 -14.60 -12.16 9.40
N GLY A 244 -15.72 -12.87 9.49
CA GLY A 244 -16.22 -13.40 10.75
C GLY A 244 -15.43 -14.62 11.23
N ALA A 245 -15.54 -14.91 12.52
CA ALA A 245 -14.88 -16.07 13.13
C ALA A 245 -15.40 -17.41 12.58
N ALA A 246 -16.69 -17.47 12.20
CA ALA A 246 -17.29 -18.67 11.63
C ALA A 246 -16.64 -19.07 10.31
N GLN A 247 -16.42 -18.10 9.41
CA GLN A 247 -15.76 -18.35 8.12
C GLN A 247 -14.33 -18.86 8.32
N ILE A 248 -13.58 -18.28 9.26
CA ILE A 248 -12.19 -18.68 9.51
C ILE A 248 -12.11 -20.10 10.09
N ARG A 249 -13.08 -20.47 10.95
CA ARG A 249 -13.17 -21.84 11.46
C ARG A 249 -13.31 -22.86 10.33
N GLU A 250 -14.12 -22.56 9.31
CA GLU A 250 -14.30 -23.43 8.13
C GLU A 250 -13.03 -23.54 7.27
N LEU A 251 -12.17 -22.51 7.26
CA LEU A 251 -10.92 -22.48 6.50
C LEU A 251 -9.75 -23.19 7.22
N THR A 252 -9.92 -23.54 8.49
CA THR A 252 -8.82 -24.09 9.31
C THR A 252 -8.30 -25.43 8.76
N GLU A 253 -9.18 -26.27 8.21
CA GLU A 253 -8.79 -27.54 7.58
C GLU A 253 -7.82 -27.31 6.40
N ILE A 254 -8.04 -26.27 5.59
CA ILE A 254 -7.16 -25.90 4.47
C ILE A 254 -5.78 -25.51 5.00
N PHE A 255 -5.73 -24.74 6.10
CA PHE A 255 -4.46 -24.34 6.71
C PHE A 255 -3.67 -25.55 7.18
N VAL A 256 -4.35 -26.50 7.83
CA VAL A 256 -3.72 -27.72 8.33
C VAL A 256 -3.22 -28.57 7.17
N GLU A 257 -4.06 -28.82 6.16
CA GLU A 257 -3.67 -29.60 4.96
C GLU A 257 -2.39 -29.04 4.35
N LYS A 258 -2.32 -27.74 4.10
CA LYS A 258 -1.15 -27.10 3.49
C LYS A 258 0.06 -27.01 4.41
N ALA A 259 -0.14 -26.95 5.73
CA ALA A 259 0.95 -27.04 6.69
C ALA A 259 1.58 -28.44 6.73
N LEU A 260 0.75 -29.50 6.67
CA LEU A 260 1.19 -30.88 6.59
C LEU A 260 1.92 -31.16 5.26
N GLU A 261 1.39 -30.64 4.14
CA GLU A 261 2.07 -30.71 2.84
C GLU A 261 3.47 -30.07 2.88
N LEU A 262 3.59 -28.87 3.46
CA LEU A 262 4.89 -28.21 3.65
C LEU A 262 5.83 -29.04 4.55
N ARG A 263 5.31 -29.58 5.65
CA ARG A 263 6.07 -30.46 6.55
C ARG A 263 6.64 -31.65 5.79
N ASP A 264 5.83 -32.33 4.98
CA ASP A 264 6.24 -33.54 4.27
C ASP A 264 7.30 -33.22 3.20
N VAL A 265 7.16 -32.08 2.50
CA VAL A 265 8.19 -31.56 1.60
C VAL A 265 9.50 -31.33 2.35
N TRP A 266 9.46 -30.70 3.53
CA TRP A 266 10.65 -30.46 4.32
C TRP A 266 11.24 -31.72 4.96
N ILE A 267 10.44 -32.72 5.31
CA ILE A 267 10.94 -34.04 5.73
C ILE A 267 11.76 -34.64 4.60
N ALA A 268 11.22 -34.67 3.37
CA ALA A 268 11.92 -35.20 2.22
C ALA A 268 13.21 -34.41 1.89
N ASP A 269 13.20 -33.08 2.04
CA ASP A 269 14.39 -32.25 1.85
C ASP A 269 15.44 -32.48 2.93
N VAL A 270 15.03 -32.66 4.19
CA VAL A 270 15.92 -33.01 5.28
C VAL A 270 16.56 -34.37 5.03
N GLU A 271 15.78 -35.39 4.67
CA GLU A 271 16.27 -36.75 4.39
C GLU A 271 17.25 -36.78 3.20
N LYS A 272 17.04 -35.95 2.18
CA LYS A 272 17.98 -35.82 1.04
C LYS A 272 19.31 -35.18 1.41
N GLN A 273 19.29 -34.17 2.29
CA GLN A 273 20.47 -33.38 2.65
C GLN A 273 21.22 -33.92 3.88
N ALA A 274 20.54 -34.69 4.73
CA ALA A 274 21.09 -35.26 5.95
C ALA A 274 22.12 -36.37 5.64
N GLN A 275 23.36 -35.96 5.39
CA GLN A 275 24.51 -36.84 5.26
C GLN A 275 25.49 -36.58 6.43
N GLY A 276 25.94 -37.62 7.12
CA GLY A 276 26.97 -37.53 8.17
C GLY A 276 26.48 -37.80 9.61
N VAL A 277 27.31 -37.43 10.59
CA VAL A 277 27.17 -37.80 12.04
C VAL A 277 26.04 -37.04 12.76
N LYS A 278 25.60 -35.88 12.24
CA LYS A 278 24.41 -35.15 12.70
C LYS A 278 23.50 -34.88 11.50
N PRO A 279 22.40 -35.63 11.33
CA PRO A 279 21.51 -35.47 10.18
C PRO A 279 20.72 -34.16 10.29
N GLN A 280 21.21 -33.11 9.64
CA GLN A 280 20.58 -31.80 9.57
C GLN A 280 20.64 -31.25 8.15
N ALA A 281 19.67 -30.42 7.78
CA ALA A 281 19.61 -29.76 6.49
C ALA A 281 19.58 -28.24 6.63
N ARG A 282 20.21 -27.54 5.69
CA ARG A 282 20.19 -26.07 5.64
C ARG A 282 19.05 -25.64 4.73
N ILE A 283 17.94 -25.21 5.31
CA ILE A 283 16.72 -24.87 4.58
C ILE A 283 16.46 -23.37 4.67
N ASN A 284 16.19 -22.72 3.54
CA ASN A 284 15.65 -21.37 3.52
C ASN A 284 14.14 -21.41 3.81
N VAL A 285 13.77 -21.28 5.09
CA VAL A 285 12.38 -21.47 5.54
C VAL A 285 11.41 -20.47 4.92
N MET A 286 11.90 -19.27 4.57
CA MET A 286 11.10 -18.21 3.96
C MET A 286 10.46 -18.65 2.64
N THR A 287 11.18 -19.41 1.81
CA THR A 287 10.68 -19.88 0.52
C THR A 287 9.53 -20.87 0.68
N GLY A 288 9.67 -21.84 1.59
CA GLY A 288 8.62 -22.83 1.86
C GLY A 288 7.37 -22.18 2.45
N LEU A 289 7.54 -21.30 3.43
CA LEU A 289 6.43 -20.56 4.06
C LEU A 289 5.71 -19.65 3.08
N SER A 290 6.44 -18.96 2.19
CA SER A 290 5.83 -18.11 1.16
C SER A 290 5.01 -18.91 0.15
N LYS A 291 5.44 -20.13 -0.19
CA LYS A 291 4.69 -21.03 -1.08
C LYS A 291 3.43 -21.56 -0.40
N MET A 292 3.58 -22.11 0.80
CA MET A 292 2.45 -22.65 1.57
C MET A 292 1.36 -21.61 1.79
N THR A 293 1.71 -20.40 2.24
CA THR A 293 0.73 -19.33 2.46
C THR A 293 0.09 -18.83 1.16
N LEU A 294 0.80 -18.91 0.03
CA LEU A 294 0.24 -18.62 -1.29
C LEU A 294 -0.80 -19.68 -1.69
N ASP A 295 -0.50 -20.96 -1.47
CA ASP A 295 -1.44 -22.06 -1.72
C ASP A 295 -2.68 -21.94 -0.82
N VAL A 296 -2.49 -21.59 0.46
CA VAL A 296 -3.59 -21.34 1.41
C VAL A 296 -4.49 -20.20 0.93
N ILE A 297 -3.95 -19.01 0.63
CA ILE A 297 -4.80 -17.89 0.20
C ILE A 297 -5.43 -18.13 -1.17
N GLY A 298 -4.77 -18.90 -2.05
CA GLY A 298 -5.34 -19.33 -3.32
C GLY A 298 -6.58 -20.19 -3.12
N LEU A 299 -6.47 -21.23 -2.28
CA LEU A 299 -7.55 -22.18 -2.05
C LEU A 299 -8.67 -21.57 -1.19
N ALA A 300 -8.31 -21.02 -0.02
CA ALA A 300 -9.25 -20.43 0.93
C ALA A 300 -9.86 -19.13 0.42
N GLY A 301 -9.12 -18.36 -0.38
CA GLY A 301 -9.57 -17.09 -0.92
C GLY A 301 -10.37 -17.21 -2.22
N PHE A 302 -9.95 -18.11 -3.12
CA PHE A 302 -10.36 -18.07 -4.52
C PHE A 302 -10.66 -19.44 -5.13
N ASP A 303 -10.68 -20.53 -4.34
CA ASP A 303 -10.81 -21.90 -4.84
C ASP A 303 -9.75 -22.22 -5.92
N TYR A 304 -8.58 -21.57 -5.83
CA TYR A 304 -7.51 -21.62 -6.84
C TYR A 304 -6.30 -22.41 -6.35
N LYS A 305 -5.94 -23.45 -7.10
CA LYS A 305 -4.79 -24.31 -6.81
C LYS A 305 -3.53 -23.76 -7.46
N PHE A 306 -2.69 -23.11 -6.67
CA PHE A 306 -1.36 -22.67 -7.11
C PHE A 306 -0.37 -23.83 -7.24
N ASN A 307 -0.51 -24.87 -6.42
CA ASN A 307 0.41 -26.00 -6.31
C ASN A 307 1.88 -25.56 -6.17
N SER A 308 2.13 -24.48 -5.44
CA SER A 308 3.46 -23.87 -5.38
C SER A 308 4.46 -24.71 -4.57
N LEU A 309 3.95 -25.56 -3.66
CA LEU A 309 4.74 -26.55 -2.92
C LEU A 309 5.23 -27.71 -3.82
N SER A 310 4.44 -28.16 -4.80
CA SER A 310 4.86 -29.24 -5.72
C SER A 310 5.91 -28.82 -6.74
N GLY A 311 6.19 -27.51 -6.85
CA GLY A 311 7.15 -26.95 -7.80
C GLY A 311 6.60 -26.75 -9.20
N GLU A 312 5.29 -26.92 -9.40
CA GLU A 312 4.60 -26.58 -10.64
C GLU A 312 4.73 -25.08 -10.94
N LYS A 313 5.01 -24.76 -12.20
CA LYS A 313 5.00 -23.37 -12.65
C LYS A 313 3.57 -22.90 -12.76
N ASN A 314 3.23 -21.86 -12.00
CA ASN A 314 1.93 -21.24 -12.03
C ASN A 314 2.03 -19.81 -12.57
N GLU A 315 1.28 -19.53 -13.64
CA GLU A 315 1.32 -18.24 -14.34
C GLU A 315 0.97 -17.06 -13.43
N LEU A 316 0.00 -17.24 -12.53
CA LEU A 316 -0.42 -16.21 -11.58
C LEU A 316 0.69 -15.95 -10.55
N ASN A 317 1.35 -16.99 -10.03
CA ASN A 317 2.50 -16.85 -9.13
C ASN A 317 3.68 -16.12 -9.80
N GLU A 318 3.98 -16.44 -11.06
CA GLU A 318 5.03 -15.74 -11.82
C GLU A 318 4.69 -14.26 -12.04
N ALA A 319 3.43 -13.96 -12.38
CA ALA A 319 2.94 -12.60 -12.50
C ALA A 319 3.08 -11.82 -11.19
N PHE A 320 2.70 -12.41 -10.05
CA PHE A 320 2.92 -11.81 -8.73
C PHE A 320 4.41 -11.58 -8.47
N SER A 321 5.22 -12.63 -8.53
CA SER A 321 6.67 -12.55 -8.31
C SER A 321 7.32 -11.45 -9.15
N MET A 322 6.88 -11.24 -10.39
CA MET A 322 7.36 -10.15 -11.25
C MET A 322 7.01 -8.76 -10.70
N VAL A 323 5.79 -8.53 -10.20
CA VAL A 323 5.41 -7.22 -9.64
C VAL A 323 6.17 -6.94 -8.34
N PHE A 324 6.38 -7.95 -7.49
CA PHE A 324 7.02 -7.82 -6.17
C PHE A 324 8.56 -7.79 -6.21
N ASN A 325 9.18 -8.62 -7.04
CA ASN A 325 10.65 -8.70 -7.16
C ASN A 325 11.24 -7.68 -8.15
N SER A 326 10.39 -6.91 -8.84
CA SER A 326 10.83 -5.75 -9.61
C SER A 326 11.51 -4.74 -8.68
N ARG A 327 12.84 -4.85 -8.53
CA ARG A 327 13.68 -3.89 -7.81
C ARG A 327 13.22 -2.50 -8.19
N LEU A 328 12.68 -1.75 -7.23
CA LEU A 328 12.32 -0.37 -7.47
C LEU A 328 13.64 0.35 -7.78
N PRO A 329 13.86 0.80 -9.02
CA PRO A 329 14.95 1.72 -9.22
C PRO A 329 14.52 2.95 -8.41
N MET A 330 15.35 3.36 -7.45
CA MET A 330 15.28 4.69 -6.83
C MET A 330 16.31 5.65 -7.43
N PRO A 331 16.46 5.79 -8.76
CA PRO A 331 17.01 6.99 -9.33
C PRO A 331 15.99 8.12 -9.16
N PHE A 332 16.52 9.33 -9.20
CA PHE A 332 15.78 10.58 -9.40
C PHE A 332 14.55 10.44 -10.32
N LEU A 333 14.62 9.62 -11.36
CA LEU A 333 13.52 9.35 -12.31
C LEU A 333 12.22 8.81 -11.65
N PHE A 334 12.30 7.98 -10.61
CA PHE A 334 11.08 7.50 -9.92
C PHE A 334 10.41 8.62 -9.11
N VAL A 335 11.21 9.45 -8.46
CA VAL A 335 10.73 10.64 -7.72
C VAL A 335 10.14 11.66 -8.71
N LEU A 336 10.83 11.92 -9.82
CA LEU A 336 10.35 12.81 -10.87
C LEU A 336 9.02 12.30 -11.46
N ARG A 337 8.95 11.00 -11.77
CA ARG A 337 7.72 10.36 -12.28
C ARG A 337 6.54 10.47 -11.30
N THR A 338 6.78 10.31 -10.00
CA THR A 338 5.72 10.42 -8.98
C THR A 338 5.29 11.87 -8.78
N MET A 339 6.20 12.83 -8.86
CA MET A 339 5.91 14.27 -8.83
C MET A 339 5.04 14.72 -10.01
N LEU A 340 5.33 14.21 -11.21
CA LEU A 340 4.56 14.49 -12.43
C LEU A 340 3.21 13.75 -12.50
N GLY A 341 2.83 13.02 -11.45
CA GLY A 341 1.53 12.37 -11.34
C GLY A 341 1.22 11.41 -12.51
N ARG A 342 0.03 11.56 -13.11
CA ARG A 342 -0.41 10.73 -14.25
C ARG A 342 0.47 10.97 -15.50
N LEU A 343 0.88 12.20 -15.76
CA LEU A 343 1.76 12.57 -16.89
C LEU A 343 3.14 11.94 -16.78
N GLY A 344 3.64 11.77 -15.55
CA GLY A 344 4.97 11.21 -15.30
C GLY A 344 5.18 9.80 -15.86
N SER A 345 4.11 8.99 -15.94
CA SER A 345 4.22 7.64 -16.50
C SER A 345 4.36 7.61 -18.03
N PHE A 346 3.90 8.67 -18.70
CA PHE A 346 4.08 8.84 -20.13
C PHE A 346 5.45 9.46 -20.43
N LEU A 347 5.84 10.49 -19.68
CA LEU A 347 7.08 11.25 -19.90
C LEU A 347 8.34 10.52 -19.42
N VAL A 348 8.23 9.63 -18.44
CA VAL A 348 9.37 8.93 -17.82
C VAL A 348 9.12 7.41 -17.82
N PRO A 349 9.28 6.73 -18.97
CA PRO A 349 9.19 5.27 -19.05
C PRO A 349 10.35 4.64 -18.25
N LEU A 350 10.02 3.67 -17.40
CA LEU A 350 11.00 2.92 -16.60
C LEU A 350 11.14 1.50 -17.15
N PRO A 351 12.35 0.88 -17.07
CA PRO A 351 12.59 -0.46 -17.62
C PRO A 351 11.61 -1.55 -17.11
N GLY A 352 11.09 -1.40 -15.90
CA GLY A 352 10.11 -2.32 -15.30
C GLY A 352 8.65 -2.14 -15.74
N ASP A 353 8.32 -1.14 -16.57
CA ASP A 353 6.91 -0.84 -16.90
C ASP A 353 6.27 -1.88 -17.82
N LYS A 354 7.01 -2.43 -18.79
CA LYS A 354 6.48 -3.45 -19.71
C LYS A 354 6.18 -4.77 -18.99
N PRO A 355 7.14 -5.36 -18.23
CA PRO A 355 6.87 -6.59 -17.48
C PRO A 355 5.72 -6.41 -16.49
N ARG A 356 5.65 -5.29 -15.77
CA ARG A 356 4.54 -5.00 -14.85
C ARG A 356 3.18 -4.91 -15.54
N ARG A 357 3.12 -4.32 -16.74
CA ARG A 357 1.88 -4.27 -17.53
C ARG A 357 1.44 -5.67 -17.95
N GLN A 358 2.37 -6.53 -18.35
CA GLN A 358 2.08 -7.93 -18.69
C GLN A 358 1.57 -8.70 -17.47
N ALA A 359 2.28 -8.63 -16.34
CA ALA A 359 1.87 -9.26 -15.10
C ALA A 359 0.47 -8.80 -14.65
N ARG A 360 0.16 -7.50 -14.79
CA ARG A 360 -1.17 -6.96 -14.48
C ARG A 360 -2.25 -7.49 -15.42
N ALA A 361 -1.97 -7.60 -16.71
CA ALA A 361 -2.91 -8.19 -17.67
C ALA A 361 -3.19 -9.67 -17.36
N THR A 362 -2.16 -10.43 -16.98
CA THR A 362 -2.31 -11.82 -16.50
C THR A 362 -3.17 -11.90 -15.25
N MET A 363 -2.89 -11.08 -14.22
CA MET A 363 -3.69 -11.04 -12.99
C MET A 363 -5.15 -10.68 -13.27
N GLU A 364 -5.40 -9.70 -14.14
CA GLU A 364 -6.77 -9.30 -14.51
C GLU A 364 -7.51 -10.41 -15.27
N ARG A 365 -6.83 -11.07 -16.21
CA ARG A 365 -7.41 -12.20 -16.97
C ARG A 365 -7.79 -13.36 -16.06
N ILE A 366 -6.88 -13.77 -15.18
CA ILE A 366 -7.12 -14.89 -14.25
C ILE A 366 -8.16 -14.48 -13.21
N GLY A 367 -8.13 -13.26 -12.70
CA GLY A 367 -9.17 -12.74 -11.80
C GLY A 367 -10.57 -12.78 -12.43
N LYS A 368 -10.69 -12.39 -13.71
CA LYS A 368 -11.95 -12.48 -14.47
C LYS A 368 -12.44 -13.93 -14.61
N GLN A 369 -11.53 -14.84 -14.93
CA GLN A 369 -11.85 -16.27 -15.01
C GLN A 369 -12.39 -16.81 -13.68
N LEU A 370 -11.68 -16.53 -12.58
CA LEU A 370 -12.10 -16.93 -11.23
C LEU A 370 -13.48 -16.36 -10.88
N LEU A 371 -13.72 -15.10 -11.19
CA LEU A 371 -15.02 -14.47 -10.95
C LEU A 371 -16.15 -15.18 -11.72
N THR A 372 -15.93 -15.49 -13.00
CA THR A 372 -16.91 -16.22 -13.82
C THR A 372 -17.16 -17.62 -13.27
N GLU A 373 -16.11 -18.37 -12.95
CA GLU A 373 -16.20 -19.73 -12.40
C GLU A 373 -16.93 -19.76 -11.05
N SER A 374 -16.60 -18.83 -10.14
CA SER A 374 -17.29 -18.70 -8.85
C SER A 374 -18.76 -18.34 -9.02
N ARG A 375 -19.11 -17.46 -9.98
CA ARG A 375 -20.50 -17.09 -10.25
C ARG A 375 -21.31 -18.26 -10.80
N THR A 376 -20.79 -18.97 -11.81
CA THR A 376 -21.45 -20.16 -12.36
C THR A 376 -21.64 -21.23 -11.29
N ALA A 377 -20.66 -21.41 -10.40
CA ALA A 377 -20.80 -22.34 -9.29
C ALA A 377 -21.88 -21.92 -8.27
N LEU A 378 -22.00 -20.62 -7.96
CA LEU A 378 -23.06 -20.13 -7.05
C LEU A 378 -24.46 -20.34 -7.65
N GLU A 379 -24.63 -20.11 -8.95
CA GLU A 379 -25.90 -20.32 -9.66
C GLU A 379 -26.32 -21.81 -9.67
N GLN A 380 -25.36 -22.73 -9.73
CA GLN A 380 -25.63 -24.18 -9.63
C GLN A 380 -26.05 -24.59 -8.21
N VAL A 381 -25.47 -23.97 -7.18
CA VAL A 381 -25.75 -24.30 -5.77
C VAL A 381 -27.10 -23.75 -5.30
N GLU A 382 -27.58 -22.62 -5.83
CA GLU A 382 -28.94 -22.11 -5.51
C GLU A 382 -30.06 -23.06 -6.00
N GLY A 383 -29.77 -23.97 -6.94
CA GLY A 383 -30.70 -25.00 -7.41
C GLY A 383 -30.75 -26.28 -6.56
N GLU A 384 -29.73 -26.55 -5.73
CA GLU A 384 -29.60 -27.78 -4.95
C GLU A 384 -29.69 -27.52 -3.43
N LYS A 385 -30.61 -28.20 -2.74
CA LYS A 385 -30.84 -28.07 -1.28
C LYS A 385 -29.78 -28.76 -0.40
N ASP A 386 -28.60 -29.10 -0.92
CA ASP A 386 -27.56 -29.77 -0.12
C ASP A 386 -26.64 -28.73 0.53
N GLU A 387 -26.79 -28.54 1.85
CA GLU A 387 -25.99 -27.59 2.63
C GLU A 387 -24.47 -27.84 2.56
N ARG A 388 -24.04 -29.04 2.13
CA ARG A 388 -22.62 -29.41 2.01
C ARG A 388 -21.90 -28.71 0.86
N PHE A 389 -22.64 -28.19 -0.13
CA PHE A 389 -22.09 -27.54 -1.33
C PHE A 389 -22.00 -26.01 -1.27
N ARG A 390 -22.23 -25.38 -0.11
CA ARG A 390 -21.91 -23.96 0.06
C ARG A 390 -20.41 -23.75 -0.16
N LYS A 391 -20.02 -23.31 -1.36
CA LYS A 391 -18.63 -22.94 -1.68
C LYS A 391 -18.12 -21.92 -0.66
N ARG A 392 -16.95 -22.25 -0.11
CA ARG A 392 -16.40 -21.76 1.17
C ARG A 392 -15.26 -20.75 0.98
N ASP A 393 -15.10 -20.22 -0.23
CA ASP A 393 -14.01 -19.29 -0.56
C ASP A 393 -14.42 -17.82 -0.37
N LEU A 394 -13.43 -16.96 -0.12
CA LEU A 394 -13.63 -15.53 0.10
C LEU A 394 -14.31 -14.83 -1.09
N LEU A 395 -13.99 -15.24 -2.32
CA LEU A 395 -14.58 -14.68 -3.53
C LEU A 395 -16.09 -14.95 -3.60
N SER A 396 -16.53 -16.13 -3.21
CA SER A 396 -17.94 -16.49 -3.07
C SER A 396 -18.66 -15.63 -2.02
N LEU A 397 -17.99 -15.25 -0.94
CA LEU A 397 -18.54 -14.30 0.06
C LEU A 397 -18.65 -12.87 -0.48
N LEU A 398 -17.63 -12.39 -1.21
CA LEU A 398 -17.66 -11.09 -1.89
C LEU A 398 -18.79 -11.02 -2.91
N LEU A 399 -19.00 -12.10 -3.68
CA LEU A 399 -20.08 -12.22 -4.65
C LEU A 399 -21.46 -12.21 -3.97
N LYS A 400 -21.63 -12.91 -2.85
CA LYS A 400 -22.88 -12.85 -2.08
C LYS A 400 -23.15 -11.47 -1.49
N ALA A 401 -22.11 -10.77 -1.03
CA ALA A 401 -22.24 -9.38 -0.59
C ALA A 401 -22.66 -8.45 -1.74
N ASN A 402 -22.13 -8.65 -2.95
CA ASN A 402 -22.56 -7.96 -4.16
C ASN A 402 -24.05 -8.20 -4.48
N MET A 403 -24.56 -9.40 -4.22
CA MET A 403 -25.98 -9.75 -4.42
C MET A 403 -26.92 -9.21 -3.32
N SER A 404 -26.41 -8.50 -2.31
CA SER A 404 -27.22 -7.96 -1.21
C SER A 404 -28.31 -6.99 -1.71
N ALA A 405 -29.48 -7.03 -1.07
CA ALA A 405 -30.56 -6.08 -1.32
C ALA A 405 -30.25 -4.67 -0.78
N ASP A 406 -29.30 -4.56 0.16
CA ASP A 406 -28.81 -3.29 0.68
C ASP A 406 -27.84 -2.64 -0.32
N VAL A 407 -28.23 -1.50 -0.90
CA VAL A 407 -27.43 -0.74 -1.87
C VAL A 407 -26.06 -0.36 -1.30
N HIS A 408 -25.94 -0.19 0.01
CA HIS A 408 -24.68 0.15 0.68
C HIS A 408 -23.71 -1.03 0.83
N GLN A 409 -24.13 -2.25 0.47
CA GLN A 409 -23.32 -3.47 0.53
C GLN A 409 -22.98 -4.04 -0.86
N ARG A 410 -23.52 -3.46 -1.94
CA ARG A 410 -23.25 -3.90 -3.32
C ARG A 410 -21.87 -3.44 -3.77
N MET A 411 -21.07 -4.37 -4.30
CA MET A 411 -19.75 -4.10 -4.90
C MET A 411 -19.82 -4.31 -6.41
N SER A 412 -19.28 -3.42 -7.25
CA SER A 412 -19.23 -3.72 -8.69
C SER A 412 -18.32 -4.92 -8.99
N ASP A 413 -18.53 -5.58 -10.14
CA ASP A 413 -17.65 -6.66 -10.59
C ASP A 413 -16.18 -6.18 -10.70
N GLU A 414 -15.96 -4.92 -11.11
CA GLU A 414 -14.60 -4.35 -11.11
C GLU A 414 -14.02 -4.20 -9.70
N ASP A 415 -14.85 -3.83 -8.73
CA ASP A 415 -14.43 -3.69 -7.34
C ASP A 415 -14.14 -5.04 -6.69
N VAL A 416 -14.86 -6.11 -7.06
CA VAL A 416 -14.54 -7.49 -6.65
C VAL A 416 -13.23 -7.95 -7.29
N LEU A 417 -13.05 -7.73 -8.60
CA LEU A 417 -11.81 -8.06 -9.30
C LEU A 417 -10.60 -7.31 -8.75
N ALA A 418 -10.78 -6.07 -8.31
CA ALA A 418 -9.73 -5.28 -7.67
C ALA A 418 -9.30 -5.85 -6.29
N GLN A 419 -10.14 -6.65 -5.64
CA GLN A 419 -9.78 -7.31 -4.38
C GLN A 419 -8.86 -8.52 -4.57
N VAL A 420 -8.97 -9.24 -5.70
CA VAL A 420 -8.19 -10.47 -5.95
C VAL A 420 -6.68 -10.26 -5.73
N PRO A 421 -6.01 -9.33 -6.43
CA PRO A 421 -4.59 -9.04 -6.19
C PRO A 421 -4.33 -8.44 -4.81
N THR A 422 -5.30 -7.75 -4.20
CA THR A 422 -5.16 -7.18 -2.86
C THR A 422 -5.07 -8.29 -1.79
N PHE A 423 -6.00 -9.25 -1.80
CA PHE A 423 -6.03 -10.32 -0.80
C PHE A 423 -4.96 -11.36 -1.00
N LEU A 424 -4.65 -11.74 -2.26
CA LEU A 424 -3.54 -12.65 -2.54
C LEU A 424 -2.26 -12.12 -1.93
N VAL A 425 -1.93 -10.85 -2.15
CA VAL A 425 -0.71 -10.22 -1.63
C VAL A 425 -0.74 -10.03 -0.13
N ALA A 426 -1.82 -9.41 0.38
CA ALA A 426 -1.91 -9.07 1.79
C ALA A 426 -1.95 -10.32 2.69
N GLY A 427 -2.59 -11.40 2.21
CA GLY A 427 -2.76 -12.65 2.93
C GLY A 427 -1.48 -13.49 3.02
N HIS A 428 -0.70 -13.63 1.94
CA HIS A 428 0.45 -14.54 1.96
C HIS A 428 1.76 -13.90 2.44
N GLU A 429 2.13 -12.70 1.96
CA GLU A 429 3.45 -12.13 2.26
C GLU A 429 3.62 -11.75 3.73
N THR A 430 2.53 -11.35 4.38
CA THR A 430 2.57 -10.92 5.78
C THR A 430 2.69 -12.11 6.73
N THR A 431 1.85 -13.14 6.58
CA THR A 431 1.91 -14.34 7.41
C THR A 431 3.20 -15.13 7.19
N SER A 432 3.62 -15.37 5.94
CA SER A 432 4.86 -16.10 5.67
C SER A 432 6.08 -15.42 6.30
N ASN A 433 6.14 -14.10 6.23
CA ASN A 433 7.22 -13.32 6.84
C ASN A 433 7.13 -13.34 8.38
N ALA A 434 5.94 -13.23 8.96
CA ALA A 434 5.75 -13.35 10.41
C ALA A 434 6.20 -14.72 10.93
N THR A 435 5.78 -15.81 10.27
CA THR A 435 6.18 -17.17 10.63
C THR A 435 7.68 -17.40 10.40
N THR A 436 8.27 -16.80 9.37
CA THR A 436 9.73 -16.85 9.16
C THR A 436 10.48 -16.25 10.35
N TRP A 437 10.02 -15.10 10.84
CA TRP A 437 10.57 -14.47 12.04
C TRP A 437 10.30 -15.29 13.31
N ALA A 438 9.14 -15.94 13.42
CA ALA A 438 8.84 -16.85 14.53
C ALA A 438 9.85 -18.01 14.59
N LEU A 439 10.08 -18.70 13.47
CA LEU A 439 11.03 -19.81 13.40
C LEU A 439 12.46 -19.35 13.69
N HIS A 440 12.85 -18.15 13.22
CA HIS A 440 14.14 -17.56 13.55
C HIS A 440 14.27 -17.24 15.05
N ALA A 441 13.24 -16.64 15.66
CA ALA A 441 13.25 -16.35 17.08
C ALA A 441 13.30 -17.65 17.93
N LEU A 442 12.56 -18.67 17.53
CA LEU A 442 12.55 -19.99 18.17
C LEU A 442 13.88 -20.74 18.00
N SER A 443 14.57 -20.57 16.87
CA SER A 443 15.89 -21.20 16.66
C SER A 443 16.98 -20.56 17.53
N LEU A 444 16.81 -19.29 17.90
CA LEU A 444 17.68 -18.59 18.85
C LEU A 444 17.33 -18.87 20.31
N ASN A 445 16.16 -19.46 20.58
CA ASN A 445 15.66 -19.73 21.94
C ASN A 445 15.24 -21.20 22.10
N PRO A 446 16.19 -22.15 22.19
CA PRO A 446 15.87 -23.58 22.27
C PRO A 446 14.95 -23.94 23.44
N GLN A 447 15.08 -23.26 24.59
CA GLN A 447 14.21 -23.48 25.75
C GLN A 447 12.75 -23.12 25.45
N VAL A 448 12.52 -21.98 24.77
CA VAL A 448 11.19 -21.55 24.33
C VAL A 448 10.63 -22.53 23.32
N GLN A 449 11.47 -23.01 22.38
CA GLN A 449 11.09 -23.99 21.38
C GLN A 449 10.66 -25.33 22.00
N SER A 450 11.39 -25.81 23.01
CA SER A 450 11.03 -27.03 23.75
C SER A 450 9.76 -26.86 24.57
N LYS A 451 9.63 -25.76 25.34
CA LYS A 451 8.41 -25.47 26.11
C LYS A 451 7.17 -25.37 25.22
N LEU A 452 7.31 -24.75 24.04
CA LEU A 452 6.24 -24.72 23.03
C LEU A 452 5.93 -26.13 22.56
N ARG A 453 6.94 -26.90 22.15
CA ARG A 453 6.75 -28.27 21.68
C ARG A 453 6.02 -29.15 22.70
N ASP A 454 6.37 -29.06 23.97
CA ASP A 454 5.74 -29.81 25.05
C ASP A 454 4.24 -29.49 25.16
N GLU A 455 3.86 -28.22 25.05
CA GLU A 455 2.45 -27.79 25.00
C GLU A 455 1.75 -28.31 23.73
N LEU A 456 2.40 -28.22 22.56
CA LEU A 456 1.80 -28.68 21.30
C LEU A 456 1.51 -30.18 21.31
N PHE A 457 2.30 -30.98 22.03
CA PHE A 457 2.10 -32.43 22.17
C PHE A 457 1.00 -32.83 23.17
N THR A 458 0.36 -31.88 23.87
CA THR A 458 -0.85 -32.19 24.65
C THR A 458 -2.08 -32.44 23.77
N ILE A 459 -2.00 -32.12 22.48
CA ILE A 459 -3.00 -32.48 21.47
C ILE A 459 -2.51 -33.74 20.74
N ASP A 460 -3.25 -34.84 20.82
CA ASP A 460 -2.80 -36.13 20.27
C ASP A 460 -2.92 -36.25 18.73
N THR A 461 -3.65 -35.33 18.09
CA THR A 461 -3.86 -35.32 16.63
C THR A 461 -2.88 -34.40 15.90
N GLU A 462 -2.58 -34.72 14.64
CA GLU A 462 -1.88 -33.82 13.71
C GLU A 462 -2.84 -32.86 13.00
N ASN A 463 -4.15 -33.07 13.14
CA ASN A 463 -5.20 -32.24 12.54
C ASN A 463 -6.04 -31.52 13.60
N PRO A 464 -5.48 -30.47 14.24
CA PRO A 464 -6.18 -29.76 15.30
C PRO A 464 -7.26 -28.83 14.74
N THR A 465 -8.35 -28.70 15.49
CA THR A 465 -9.40 -27.72 15.24
C THR A 465 -8.94 -26.31 15.63
N MET A 466 -9.64 -25.28 15.13
CA MET A 466 -9.40 -23.88 15.52
C MET A 466 -9.53 -23.67 17.03
N ASP A 467 -10.50 -24.33 17.66
CA ASP A 467 -10.78 -24.15 19.09
C ASP A 467 -9.69 -24.81 19.95
N GLU A 468 -9.17 -25.98 19.56
CA GLU A 468 -8.02 -26.60 20.21
C GLU A 468 -6.76 -25.74 20.09
N LEU A 469 -6.45 -25.19 18.91
CA LEU A 469 -5.32 -24.27 18.73
C LEU A 469 -5.43 -22.99 19.57
N ASN A 470 -6.65 -22.49 19.76
CA ASN A 470 -6.90 -21.31 20.57
C ASN A 470 -6.86 -21.61 22.07
N ALA A 471 -7.00 -22.87 22.47
CA ALA A 471 -6.89 -23.31 23.85
C ALA A 471 -5.43 -23.49 24.33
N LEU A 472 -4.43 -23.31 23.45
CA LEU A 472 -3.00 -23.40 23.76
C LEU A 472 -2.43 -22.01 24.14
N PRO A 473 -2.30 -21.69 25.44
CA PRO A 473 -1.91 -20.35 25.88
C PRO A 473 -0.47 -19.99 25.51
N TYR A 474 0.47 -20.93 25.54
CA TYR A 474 1.86 -20.65 25.25
C TYR A 474 2.11 -20.50 23.75
N LEU A 475 1.41 -21.25 22.89
CA LEU A 475 1.34 -20.98 21.46
C LEU A 475 0.82 -19.56 21.17
N ASP A 476 -0.25 -19.12 21.85
CA ASP A 476 -0.75 -17.75 21.72
C ASP A 476 0.31 -16.71 22.14
N ALA A 477 1.00 -16.97 23.26
CA ALA A 477 2.10 -16.13 23.75
C ALA A 477 3.26 -16.03 22.74
N VAL A 478 3.66 -17.15 22.11
CA VAL A 478 4.70 -17.18 21.07
C VAL A 478 4.28 -16.38 19.84
N VAL A 479 3.03 -16.51 19.38
CA VAL A 479 2.51 -15.75 18.23
C VAL A 479 2.45 -14.25 18.56
N ARG A 480 1.97 -13.90 19.76
CA ARG A 480 1.94 -12.51 20.23
C ARG A 480 3.32 -11.89 20.31
N GLU A 481 4.28 -12.59 20.90
CA GLU A 481 5.63 -12.07 21.04
C GLU A 481 6.34 -11.96 19.70
N THR A 482 6.08 -12.89 18.78
CA THR A 482 6.56 -12.80 17.39
C THR A 482 6.03 -11.54 16.73
N LEU A 483 4.72 -11.30 16.79
CA LEU A 483 4.09 -10.15 16.11
C LEU A 483 4.41 -8.81 16.78
N ARG A 484 4.73 -8.82 18.08
CA ARG A 484 5.25 -7.65 18.80
C ARG A 484 6.67 -7.33 18.34
N VAL A 485 7.59 -8.28 18.49
CA VAL A 485 9.01 -8.05 18.18
C VAL A 485 9.22 -7.94 16.68
N HIS A 486 8.62 -8.76 15.85
CA HIS A 486 8.86 -8.84 14.41
C HIS A 486 7.61 -8.49 13.59
N ALA A 487 7.03 -7.31 13.86
CA ALA A 487 5.87 -6.83 13.10
C ALA A 487 6.18 -6.79 11.59
N PRO A 488 5.45 -7.52 10.72
CA PRO A 488 5.75 -7.59 9.30
C PRO A 488 5.73 -6.21 8.63
N VAL A 489 4.83 -5.32 9.05
CA VAL A 489 4.78 -3.92 8.61
C VAL A 489 5.33 -3.02 9.73
N PRO A 490 6.51 -2.40 9.57
CA PRO A 490 7.16 -1.68 10.67
C PRO A 490 6.55 -0.30 10.94
N GLY A 491 5.76 0.24 10.02
CA GLY A 491 5.07 1.51 10.18
C GLY A 491 4.22 1.87 8.97
N THR A 492 3.31 2.84 9.15
CA THR A 492 2.46 3.38 8.09
C THR A 492 2.33 4.89 8.22
N ALA A 493 1.67 5.56 7.29
CA ALA A 493 1.46 7.00 7.35
C ALA A 493 0.04 7.40 6.96
N ARG A 494 -0.44 8.52 7.49
CA ARG A 494 -1.70 9.16 7.14
C ARG A 494 -1.50 10.63 6.80
N VAL A 495 -2.29 11.16 5.88
CA VAL A 495 -2.34 12.57 5.51
C VAL A 495 -3.69 13.15 5.93
N ALA A 496 -3.68 14.29 6.59
CA ALA A 496 -4.89 15.00 6.96
C ALA A 496 -5.54 15.61 5.71
N ILE A 497 -6.82 15.35 5.44
CA ILE A 497 -7.54 15.93 4.29
C ILE A 497 -8.26 17.25 4.65
N LYS A 498 -8.37 17.56 5.94
CA LYS A 498 -8.82 18.82 6.52
C LYS A 498 -7.96 19.17 7.74
N ASP A 499 -8.06 20.41 8.21
CA ASP A 499 -7.39 20.82 9.45
C ASP A 499 -8.01 20.11 10.64
N ASP A 500 -7.18 19.75 11.62
CA ASP A 500 -7.59 19.02 12.82
C ASP A 500 -6.69 19.35 14.02
N ILE A 501 -7.22 19.16 15.22
CA ILE A 501 -6.49 19.29 16.49
C ILE A 501 -6.43 17.90 17.13
N VAL A 502 -5.24 17.32 17.15
CA VAL A 502 -5.02 15.97 17.69
C VAL A 502 -4.64 16.09 19.18
N PRO A 503 -5.40 15.49 20.10
CA PRO A 503 -5.05 15.52 21.52
C PRO A 503 -3.83 14.64 21.81
N LEU A 504 -3.05 15.03 22.82
CA LEU A 504 -1.96 14.22 23.37
C LEU A 504 -2.35 13.69 24.75
N ASP A 505 -1.79 12.54 25.09
CA ASP A 505 -1.84 11.98 26.44
C ASP A 505 -0.71 12.56 27.28
N THR A 506 0.49 12.62 26.72
CA THR A 506 1.69 13.17 27.37
C THR A 506 2.04 14.53 26.75
N PRO A 507 1.86 15.65 27.46
CA PRO A 507 2.30 16.95 26.97
C PRO A 507 3.81 17.00 26.76
N PHE A 508 4.27 17.74 25.76
CA PHE A 508 5.70 17.96 25.52
C PHE A 508 6.02 19.45 25.38
N VAL A 509 7.29 19.82 25.62
CA VAL A 509 7.79 21.18 25.44
C VAL A 509 8.32 21.34 24.02
N ASP A 510 7.78 22.31 23.28
CA ASP A 510 8.24 22.62 21.94
C ASP A 510 9.59 23.38 21.95
N ARG A 511 10.22 23.54 20.79
CA ARG A 511 11.51 24.25 20.62
C ARG A 511 11.49 25.71 21.10
N ASN A 512 10.31 26.30 21.29
CA ASN A 512 10.14 27.67 21.78
C ASN A 512 9.86 27.70 23.29
N GLY A 513 9.96 26.56 23.99
CA GLY A 513 9.69 26.45 25.43
C GLY A 513 8.20 26.37 25.78
N LYS A 514 7.29 26.24 24.79
CA LYS A 514 5.85 26.17 25.04
C LYS A 514 5.39 24.73 25.26
N VAL A 515 4.67 24.49 26.35
CA VAL A 515 3.99 23.20 26.60
C VAL A 515 2.87 23.01 25.58
N ARG A 516 2.82 21.82 24.97
CA ARG A 516 1.81 21.39 24.01
C ARG A 516 1.10 20.15 24.54
N ASP A 517 -0.22 20.27 24.71
CA ASP A 517 -1.15 19.19 25.07
C ASP A 517 -1.94 18.66 23.85
N SER A 518 -1.79 19.33 22.71
CA SER A 518 -2.43 18.98 21.44
C SER A 518 -1.56 19.42 20.26
N LEU A 519 -1.78 18.77 19.11
CA LEU A 519 -1.10 19.02 17.85
C LEU A 519 -2.08 19.60 16.83
N LEU A 520 -1.79 20.82 16.36
CA LEU A 520 -2.48 21.38 15.19
C LEU A 520 -1.92 20.73 13.92
N ILE A 521 -2.77 19.99 13.21
CA ILE A 521 -2.45 19.33 11.95
C ILE A 521 -3.24 20.00 10.84
N ARG A 522 -2.54 20.63 9.89
CA ARG A 522 -3.17 21.25 8.71
C ARG A 522 -3.40 20.24 7.60
N LYS A 523 -4.37 20.54 6.74
CA LYS A 523 -4.63 19.82 5.50
C LYS A 523 -3.34 19.60 4.71
N GLY A 524 -3.14 18.35 4.30
CA GLY A 524 -2.01 17.85 3.55
C GLY A 524 -0.80 17.48 4.41
N GLN A 525 -0.81 17.69 5.73
CA GLN A 525 0.29 17.25 6.59
C GLN A 525 0.23 15.75 6.85
N THR A 526 1.40 15.12 6.88
CA THR A 526 1.53 13.66 7.03
C THR A 526 1.97 13.31 8.44
N ILE A 527 1.29 12.33 9.04
CA ILE A 527 1.59 11.71 10.33
C ILE A 527 2.05 10.26 10.09
N THR A 528 3.19 9.90 10.65
CA THR A 528 3.73 8.53 10.66
C THR A 528 3.21 7.81 11.91
N ILE A 529 2.70 6.59 11.71
CA ILE A 529 2.31 5.63 12.75
C ILE A 529 3.43 4.60 12.87
N PRO A 530 4.29 4.67 13.89
CA PRO A 530 5.50 3.86 13.98
C PRO A 530 5.26 2.55 14.74
N ILE A 531 4.64 1.58 14.05
CA ILE A 531 4.22 0.28 14.61
C ILE A 531 5.35 -0.39 15.40
N LEU A 532 6.52 -0.58 14.79
CA LEU A 532 7.61 -1.31 15.42
C LEU A 532 8.24 -0.55 16.60
N ALA A 533 8.28 0.79 16.53
CA ALA A 533 8.78 1.62 17.61
C ALA A 533 7.88 1.55 18.86
N ILE A 534 6.55 1.50 18.66
CA ILE A 534 5.59 1.27 19.75
C ILE A 534 5.74 -0.14 20.32
N ASN A 535 5.77 -1.15 19.45
CA ASN A 535 5.84 -2.54 19.88
C ASN A 535 7.15 -2.91 20.60
N ARG A 536 8.24 -2.16 20.36
CA ARG A 536 9.56 -2.36 20.99
C ARG A 536 9.97 -1.21 21.94
N SER A 537 9.03 -0.33 22.30
CA SER A 537 9.33 0.81 23.17
C SER A 537 9.72 0.33 24.56
N GLU A 538 10.93 0.68 25.01
CA GLU A 538 11.36 0.40 26.39
C GLU A 538 10.48 1.12 27.43
N GLN A 539 9.85 2.26 27.06
CA GLN A 539 8.92 2.98 27.94
C GLN A 539 7.61 2.22 28.16
N ILE A 540 7.21 1.38 27.21
CA ILE A 540 5.95 0.62 27.27
C ILE A 540 6.21 -0.81 27.74
N TRP A 541 7.27 -1.44 27.22
CA TRP A 541 7.54 -2.86 27.35
C TRP A 541 8.67 -3.20 28.33
N GLY A 542 9.36 -2.18 28.88
CA GLY A 542 10.48 -2.36 29.79
C GLY A 542 11.84 -2.51 29.09
N PRO A 543 12.94 -2.64 29.85
CA PRO A 543 14.29 -2.69 29.30
C PRO A 543 14.56 -3.90 28.39
N ASP A 544 13.82 -5.00 28.60
CA ASP A 544 13.90 -6.22 27.78
C ASP A 544 12.98 -6.16 26.53
N ALA A 545 12.50 -4.97 26.13
CA ALA A 545 11.54 -4.81 25.03
C ALA A 545 11.99 -5.41 23.68
N ARG A 546 13.30 -5.57 23.46
CA ARG A 546 13.83 -6.17 22.22
C ARG A 546 14.01 -7.69 22.31
N GLU A 547 13.93 -8.25 23.50
CA GLU A 547 14.06 -9.69 23.70
C GLU A 547 12.80 -10.41 23.27
N PHE A 548 12.96 -11.59 22.69
CA PHE A 548 11.86 -12.49 22.38
C PHE A 548 11.54 -13.33 23.62
N LYS A 549 10.51 -12.91 24.37
CA LYS A 549 10.14 -13.51 25.66
C LYS A 549 8.62 -13.76 25.73
N PRO A 550 8.13 -14.93 25.27
CA PRO A 550 6.70 -15.25 25.31
C PRO A 550 6.07 -15.16 26.71
N GLU A 551 6.82 -15.46 27.76
CA GLU A 551 6.39 -15.36 29.18
C GLU A 551 5.85 -13.95 29.53
N ARG A 552 6.23 -12.91 28.77
CA ARG A 552 5.69 -11.56 28.92
C ARG A 552 4.16 -11.52 28.85
N TRP A 553 3.55 -12.44 28.13
CA TRP A 553 2.10 -12.48 27.93
C TRP A 553 1.33 -13.14 29.07
N GLU A 554 2.03 -13.72 30.05
CA GLU A 554 1.42 -14.14 31.33
C GLU A 554 1.02 -12.93 32.18
N SER A 555 1.81 -11.85 32.10
CA SER A 555 1.54 -10.57 32.80
C SER A 555 2.09 -9.40 31.99
N PRO A 556 1.36 -8.93 30.94
CA PRO A 556 1.83 -7.83 30.11
C PRO A 556 1.90 -6.52 30.91
N PRO A 557 2.83 -5.60 30.57
CA PRO A 557 2.92 -4.30 31.21
C PRO A 557 1.62 -3.48 31.05
N GLU A 558 1.18 -2.81 32.13
CA GLU A 558 -0.05 -2.00 32.12
C GLU A 558 -0.05 -0.92 31.02
N ALA A 559 1.12 -0.30 30.78
CA ALA A 559 1.28 0.70 29.72
C ALA A 559 0.94 0.14 28.32
N ALA A 560 1.14 -1.15 28.08
CA ALA A 560 0.82 -1.77 26.80
C ALA A 560 -0.70 -1.84 26.56
N SER A 561 -1.53 -1.90 27.61
CA SER A 561 -2.99 -1.92 27.48
C SER A 561 -3.57 -0.65 26.86
N GLY A 562 -2.83 0.46 26.92
CA GLY A 562 -3.19 1.71 26.24
C GLY A 562 -2.99 1.69 24.72
N ILE A 563 -2.35 0.66 24.15
CA ILE A 563 -2.06 0.60 22.71
C ILE A 563 -3.36 0.35 21.92
N PRO A 564 -3.76 1.26 21.01
CA PRO A 564 -5.05 1.22 20.33
C PRO A 564 -5.05 0.27 19.10
N GLY A 565 -4.69 -0.99 19.31
CA GLY A 565 -4.71 -2.04 18.29
C GLY A 565 -5.99 -2.87 18.28
N VAL A 566 -6.37 -3.41 17.12
CA VAL A 566 -7.51 -4.32 16.97
C VAL A 566 -7.29 -5.65 17.70
N TRP A 567 -6.03 -6.08 17.76
CA TRP A 567 -5.58 -7.19 18.59
C TRP A 567 -4.73 -6.58 19.70
N GLY A 568 -5.38 -6.34 20.84
CA GLY A 568 -4.92 -5.41 21.88
C GLY A 568 -3.46 -5.60 22.33
N HIS A 569 -2.93 -4.55 22.94
CA HIS A 569 -1.54 -4.42 23.40
C HIS A 569 -0.48 -4.24 22.29
N MET A 570 -0.82 -4.22 21.00
CA MET A 570 0.16 -3.97 19.93
C MET A 570 -0.46 -3.30 18.70
N LEU A 571 0.36 -2.68 17.84
CA LEU A 571 -0.10 -2.02 16.60
C LEU A 571 0.10 -2.84 15.33
N THR A 572 0.50 -4.10 15.44
CA THR A 572 0.88 -4.95 14.29
C THR A 572 -0.25 -5.08 13.26
N PHE A 573 -1.49 -5.12 13.73
CA PHE A 573 -2.69 -5.16 12.89
C PHE A 573 -3.42 -3.80 12.80
N LEU A 574 -2.80 -2.70 13.25
CA LEU A 574 -3.41 -1.38 13.42
C LEU A 574 -4.69 -1.41 14.27
N GLY A 575 -5.40 -0.29 14.34
CA GLY A 575 -6.72 -0.17 14.98
C GLY A 575 -7.68 0.70 14.18
N GLY A 576 -8.90 0.83 14.70
CA GLY A 576 -9.97 1.63 14.10
C GLY A 576 -10.51 1.08 12.76
N PRO A 577 -11.23 1.89 11.97
CA PRO A 577 -11.88 1.46 10.72
C PRO A 577 -10.91 1.00 9.62
N ARG A 578 -9.60 1.18 9.80
CA ARG A 578 -8.53 0.78 8.88
C ARG A 578 -7.65 -0.35 9.45
N ALA A 579 -8.12 -1.02 10.50
CA ALA A 579 -7.46 -2.20 11.06
C ALA A 579 -7.33 -3.31 10.01
N CYS A 580 -6.37 -4.21 10.21
CA CYS A 580 -6.16 -5.36 9.34
C CYS A 580 -7.41 -6.24 9.37
N ILE A 581 -8.03 -6.38 8.20
CA ILE A 581 -9.24 -7.17 8.00
C ILE A 581 -8.99 -8.68 8.16
N GLY A 582 -7.79 -9.14 7.79
CA GLY A 582 -7.38 -10.54 7.82
C GLY A 582 -6.65 -10.96 9.10
N PHE A 583 -6.68 -10.16 10.17
CA PHE A 583 -5.85 -10.45 11.35
C PHE A 583 -6.15 -11.82 11.96
N ARG A 584 -7.42 -12.22 12.08
CA ARG A 584 -7.81 -13.53 12.60
C ARG A 584 -7.37 -14.68 11.69
N PHE A 585 -7.45 -14.48 10.37
CA PHE A 585 -6.98 -15.46 9.38
C PHE A 585 -5.48 -15.71 9.60
N SER A 586 -4.69 -14.63 9.64
CA SER A 586 -3.24 -14.69 9.86
C SER A 586 -2.89 -15.36 11.19
N LEU A 587 -3.61 -15.03 12.28
CA LEU A 587 -3.36 -15.64 13.60
C LEU A 587 -3.60 -17.16 13.59
N VAL A 588 -4.69 -17.65 13.01
CA VAL A 588 -4.97 -19.09 12.95
C VAL A 588 -3.97 -19.78 12.03
N GLU A 589 -3.68 -19.22 10.85
CA GLU A 589 -2.68 -19.75 9.92
C GLU A 589 -1.28 -19.85 10.55
N MET A 590 -0.85 -18.82 11.30
CA MET A 590 0.40 -18.85 12.07
C MET A 590 0.39 -19.95 13.14
N LYS A 591 -0.71 -20.08 13.89
CA LYS A 591 -0.84 -21.13 14.93
C LYS A 591 -0.75 -22.52 14.33
N VAL A 592 -1.43 -22.78 13.21
CA VAL A 592 -1.35 -24.05 12.48
C VAL A 592 0.07 -24.32 12.00
N LEU A 593 0.72 -23.34 11.37
CA LEU A 593 2.10 -23.48 10.91
C LEU A 593 3.05 -23.83 12.05
N LEU A 594 2.99 -23.10 13.16
CA LEU A 594 3.84 -23.37 14.31
C LEU A 594 3.52 -24.71 14.97
N PHE A 595 2.24 -25.07 15.09
CA PHE A 595 1.81 -26.36 15.61
C PHE A 595 2.43 -27.51 14.81
N THR A 596 2.27 -27.49 13.50
CA THR A 596 2.76 -28.55 12.61
C THR A 596 4.28 -28.61 12.57
N LEU A 597 4.94 -27.46 12.41
CA LEU A 597 6.39 -27.41 12.17
C LEU A 597 7.21 -27.68 13.44
N ILE A 598 6.79 -27.18 14.60
CA ILE A 598 7.55 -27.35 15.85
C ILE A 598 7.41 -28.78 16.40
N ARG A 599 6.30 -29.46 16.12
CA ARG A 599 6.14 -30.90 16.40
C ARG A 599 7.05 -31.77 15.54
N ALA A 600 7.25 -31.39 14.28
CA ALA A 600 7.99 -32.19 13.30
C ALA A 600 9.50 -31.94 13.27
N PHE A 601 9.94 -30.73 13.66
CA PHE A 601 11.33 -30.31 13.50
C PHE A 601 11.88 -29.62 14.75
N GLU A 602 13.20 -29.67 14.86
CA GLU A 602 13.96 -28.75 15.70
C GLU A 602 14.78 -27.81 14.81
N PHE A 603 14.74 -26.53 15.15
CA PHE A 603 15.34 -25.44 14.38
C PHE A 603 16.53 -24.87 15.13
N GLU A 604 17.64 -24.69 14.40
CA GLU A 604 18.87 -24.05 14.89
C GLU A 604 19.32 -22.94 13.89
N PRO A 605 20.05 -21.91 14.33
CA PRO A 605 20.53 -20.85 13.43
C PRO A 605 21.57 -21.41 12.46
N ALA A 606 21.39 -21.18 11.15
CA ALA A 606 22.40 -21.56 10.15
C ALA A 606 23.50 -20.51 9.97
N VAL A 607 23.29 -19.32 10.49
CA VAL A 607 24.20 -18.17 10.37
C VAL A 607 24.23 -17.40 11.70
N PRO A 608 25.30 -16.63 11.97
CA PRO A 608 25.34 -15.74 13.13
C PRO A 608 24.21 -14.69 13.09
N VAL A 609 23.68 -14.34 14.26
CA VAL A 609 22.55 -13.38 14.39
C VAL A 609 22.85 -12.03 13.72
N HIS A 610 24.08 -11.53 13.85
CA HIS A 610 24.49 -10.25 13.28
C HIS A 610 24.53 -10.25 11.74
N ASP A 611 24.50 -11.41 11.09
CA ASP A 611 24.45 -11.52 9.63
C ASP A 611 23.01 -11.42 9.08
N VAL A 612 22.00 -11.55 9.95
CA VAL A 612 20.59 -11.44 9.58
C VAL A 612 20.19 -9.97 9.57
N GLY A 613 20.15 -9.37 8.38
CA GLY A 613 19.65 -8.03 8.15
C GLY A 613 18.17 -7.99 7.81
N THR A 614 17.59 -6.79 7.82
CA THR A 614 16.20 -6.59 7.38
C THR A 614 16.06 -5.55 6.29
N LYS A 615 15.23 -5.86 5.31
CA LYS A 615 14.93 -4.95 4.19
C LYS A 615 13.44 -4.67 4.15
N SER A 616 13.08 -3.40 4.28
CA SER A 616 11.68 -2.96 4.30
C SER A 616 11.33 -2.17 3.05
N THR A 617 10.30 -2.63 2.34
CA THR A 617 9.63 -1.88 1.27
C THR A 617 8.16 -1.67 1.61
N VAL A 618 7.46 -2.77 1.86
CA VAL A 618 6.09 -2.80 2.41
C VAL A 618 6.11 -3.63 3.68
N VAL A 619 6.64 -4.85 3.57
CA VAL A 619 6.96 -5.73 4.69
C VAL A 619 8.48 -5.81 4.91
N GLN A 620 8.88 -6.06 6.16
CA GLN A 620 10.26 -6.21 6.60
C GLN A 620 10.74 -7.66 6.39
N ARG A 621 11.43 -7.90 5.27
CA ARG A 621 11.93 -9.24 4.91
C ARG A 621 13.35 -9.47 5.44
N PRO A 622 13.68 -10.68 5.90
CA PRO A 622 15.05 -11.03 6.25
C PRO A 622 15.92 -11.17 4.99
N PHE A 623 17.19 -10.83 5.13
CA PHE A 623 18.24 -11.11 4.14
C PHE A 623 19.57 -11.31 4.87
N LEU A 624 20.53 -11.93 4.20
CA LEU A 624 21.88 -12.06 4.74
C LEU A 624 22.77 -10.90 4.30
N ILE A 625 23.45 -10.27 5.26
CA ILE A 625 24.40 -9.18 5.01
C ILE A 625 25.60 -9.69 4.20
N SER A 626 26.05 -10.91 4.50
CA SER A 626 27.12 -11.63 3.79
C SER A 626 26.77 -12.00 2.34
N GLU A 627 25.48 -12.20 2.02
CA GLU A 627 25.01 -12.66 0.71
C GLU A 627 23.97 -11.72 0.06
N PRO A 628 24.29 -10.44 -0.21
CA PRO A 628 23.32 -9.46 -0.67
C PRO A 628 22.75 -9.76 -2.07
N LYS A 629 23.45 -10.59 -2.87
CA LYS A 629 23.02 -11.01 -4.21
C LYS A 629 21.99 -12.14 -4.19
N ALA A 630 21.96 -12.97 -3.14
CA ALA A 630 21.04 -14.09 -3.00
C ALA A 630 19.59 -13.63 -2.72
N GLY A 631 19.42 -12.37 -2.33
CA GLY A 631 18.10 -11.78 -2.12
C GLY A 631 17.56 -12.02 -0.70
N VAL A 632 16.23 -12.11 -0.58
CA VAL A 632 15.56 -12.33 0.70
C VAL A 632 15.64 -13.80 1.07
N GLN A 633 16.06 -14.08 2.30
CA GLN A 633 16.25 -15.45 2.78
C GLN A 633 16.38 -15.47 4.31
N MET A 634 16.02 -16.61 4.89
CA MET A 634 16.27 -16.98 6.27
C MET A 634 16.68 -18.45 6.31
N PRO A 635 17.98 -18.77 6.12
CA PRO A 635 18.45 -20.13 6.26
C PRO A 635 18.47 -20.55 7.72
N LEU A 636 17.86 -21.70 8.03
CA LEU A 636 17.93 -22.35 9.33
C LEU A 636 18.45 -23.78 9.14
N LEU A 637 19.13 -24.28 10.17
CA LEU A 637 19.45 -25.70 10.30
C LEU A 637 18.22 -26.40 10.85
N MET A 638 17.77 -27.42 10.14
CA MET A 638 16.58 -28.19 10.47
C MET A 638 16.96 -29.65 10.68
N LYS A 639 16.49 -30.23 11.77
CA LYS A 639 16.55 -31.67 12.02
C LYS A 639 15.15 -32.18 12.34
N ARG A 640 14.86 -33.41 11.89
CA ARG A 640 13.58 -34.07 12.22
C ARG A 640 13.55 -34.34 13.71
N TYR A 641 12.47 -33.91 14.36
CA TYR A 641 12.22 -34.24 15.76
C TYR A 641 11.59 -35.63 15.85
N VAL A 642 12.14 -36.47 16.71
CA VAL A 642 11.58 -37.77 17.05
C VAL A 642 11.29 -37.72 18.54
N ARG A 643 10.01 -37.86 18.90
CA ARG A 643 9.60 -37.93 20.30
C ARG A 643 10.27 -39.16 20.92
N VAL A 644 10.99 -38.95 22.00
CA VAL A 644 11.49 -40.05 22.83
C VAL A 644 10.36 -40.34 23.82
N ASP A 645 9.75 -41.52 23.66
CA ASP A 645 8.65 -41.99 24.51
C ASP A 645 9.09 -42.24 25.96
#